data_AF-A0A166I3V8-F1
#
_entry.id   AF-A0A166I3V8-F1
#
_cell.length_a   1.000
_cell.length_b   1.000
_cell.length_c   1.000
_cell.angle_alpha   90.00
_cell.angle_beta   90.00
_cell.angle_gamma   90.00
#
_symmetry.space_group_name_H-M   'P 1'
#
loop_
_entity.id
_entity.type
_entity.pdbx_description
1 polymer ?
#
loop_
_entity_poly.entity_id
_entity_poly.type
_entity_poly.pdbx_seq_one_letter_code
_entity_poly.pdbx_strand_id
1 'polypeptide(L)'
;MKSSSCLVSLLTDDLLVNILDKLSGDDSATKSFRSVCKAFHQAESAHRTSLKVLRLEFLPTLLNNYTSVDTLDLSDCPRLDDGSIAALLGGDTSIDLSWTRRLRRLVLSRCVGLRWAGLELLLGSCTRLESLDFSSCGGFGDREAAVVSCVVGLKEIEMDRCFGVSDFGLAKIVVGCERLEKLSLRWCDEISDLGIDLLSKKCVFLKHLDISYTKIGGESIRSISTMQRLEVLAMVGCGLLDDVGLHHLQDGCPSLQVIDISRCNNVTSLGLTSVIRGRNNLLQLRAGHYYFELSTIVLNCFMGLNNLQTIRIDGAQVSEHVLQIIAGSCKSLVDIGFSKCKGVTDFGILQLVLGCFRLKILDLTCCDKLTDLAISAIAESCRNLLCLKIESCNMLTEKSFGYLGSCCFLLEELDVTDCSGVNDEGLRHISNCSNLKSLKLGHCINISDKGLSNIASKCSNMIELDLYRCKGVGDEGLAALAMGCKKLKKLNLSYCIQITDEGMQCIGYLKELSELDMRNLSKVTSAGFSYFASGCMKLAELDMKNCDNITDSGFLALSCHSKNLIQINLSYCRISDVGLYKLMGNLTCLQDAKLLNLTNVTMNGFDLALRASCFRLKKVKMLALVSPSKSLSDELICDSTPFPSFCNSMRLQYDFGSIQEYGRFILKQSISSTENVLSMVNGYLELRIGLQEYTIHALEDCQLLTSLNIDFFVKTLESLNLTNKIDGPTASELLSLLSATLTNYQTCLDGLEAINPLSAIRIALGTPLSDGNMLNSVALAIFKYAWNPSTTEGRLLKDRKPLNSGLKLYPGGNSVNVNQSVVVNPDGSGDFTTITDAVAAAPNNTDCTNGYFLIYIAAGVYEEHVYIAKSKRYLMMIGDGIDQTIITGNRSVVEGWTTFNSATFAVTGVGFVAVNITFRNTAGAVMHQAVAVRNGADLSTFYHCSFEGYQDTLYAHTLRQFYRECNIYGTVDFIFGNAAVVFQNCNIYPRLPMQDQFNAITAQGRTDINQNTGTSIQNCTIREAEYMASAKTYLGRPWKQYSRAVYLNSFIDNLVDPAGWIAWSGDFALNTSYYAEYNNRGGGSDTSKRVTWEAYHVINYSDAANFTVSNFLAGDFWLPSTGVPYNAGLF
;
A
#
# COMPACT_ATOMS: atom_id res chain seq x y z
N MET A 1 32.12 53.30 -45.01
CA MET A 1 32.58 54.45 -44.20
C MET A 1 33.14 53.91 -42.88
N LYS A 2 34.21 54.54 -42.39
CA LYS A 2 35.03 54.14 -41.23
C LYS A 2 34.24 54.03 -39.92
N SER A 3 34.61 53.03 -39.12
CA SER A 3 34.59 52.95 -37.65
C SER A 3 33.62 53.87 -36.88
N SER A 4 32.49 53.31 -36.44
CA SER A 4 32.08 53.49 -35.05
C SER A 4 32.46 52.20 -34.32
N SER A 5 33.57 52.21 -33.60
CA SER A 5 33.81 51.19 -32.58
C SER A 5 32.58 51.18 -31.68
N CYS A 6 31.85 50.07 -31.65
CA CYS A 6 30.69 49.92 -30.77
C CYS A 6 31.13 50.34 -29.36
N LEU A 7 30.37 51.19 -28.66
CA LEU A 7 30.68 51.61 -27.27
C LEU A 7 30.96 50.41 -26.36
N VAL A 8 30.32 49.28 -26.66
CA VAL A 8 30.48 47.96 -26.03
C VAL A 8 31.92 47.41 -26.15
N SER A 9 32.64 47.73 -27.23
CA SER A 9 34.05 47.33 -27.44
C SER A 9 35.07 48.18 -26.65
N LEU A 10 34.63 49.25 -25.99
CA LEU A 10 35.45 50.08 -25.10
C LEU A 10 35.37 49.64 -23.63
N LEU A 11 34.45 48.72 -23.29
CA LEU A 11 34.32 48.20 -21.93
C LEU A 11 35.45 47.22 -21.64
N THR A 12 36.20 47.49 -20.57
CA THR A 12 37.21 46.55 -20.05
C THR A 12 36.53 45.39 -19.34
N ASP A 13 37.23 44.26 -19.19
CA ASP A 13 36.70 43.08 -18.49
C ASP A 13 36.27 43.42 -17.04
N ASP A 14 36.99 44.31 -16.35
CA ASP A 14 36.62 44.82 -15.02
C ASP A 14 35.27 45.54 -15.00
N LEU A 15 34.96 46.32 -16.03
CA LEU A 15 33.66 46.99 -16.14
C LEU A 15 32.54 45.99 -16.44
N LEU A 16 32.82 44.97 -17.26
CA LEU A 16 31.86 43.89 -17.53
C LEU A 16 31.54 43.08 -16.27
N VAL A 17 32.55 42.76 -15.45
CA VAL A 17 32.38 42.12 -14.14
C VAL A 17 31.55 42.99 -13.20
N ASN A 18 31.85 44.29 -13.09
CA ASN A 18 31.06 45.21 -12.28
C ASN A 18 29.59 45.31 -12.73
N ILE A 19 29.33 45.24 -14.04
CA ILE A 19 27.96 45.20 -14.55
C ILE A 19 27.28 43.89 -14.13
N LEU A 20 27.96 42.75 -14.28
CA LEU A 20 27.44 41.44 -13.87
C LEU A 20 27.13 41.38 -12.36
N ASP A 21 27.94 42.02 -11.52
CA ASP A 21 27.67 42.18 -10.08
C ASP A 21 26.39 42.96 -9.78
N LYS A 22 25.96 43.84 -10.68
CA LYS A 22 24.67 44.56 -10.57
C LYS A 22 23.50 43.78 -11.16
N LEU A 23 23.77 42.81 -12.03
CA LEU A 23 22.75 41.92 -12.63
C LEU A 23 22.50 40.67 -11.78
N SER A 24 23.31 40.42 -10.74
CA SER A 24 23.18 39.26 -9.85
C SER A 24 21.77 39.18 -9.27
N GLY A 25 21.06 38.06 -9.53
CA GLY A 25 19.68 37.84 -9.09
C GLY A 25 18.61 38.12 -10.15
N ASP A 26 18.97 38.70 -11.29
CA ASP A 26 18.09 38.82 -12.47
C ASP A 26 18.59 37.91 -13.61
N ASP A 27 18.06 36.69 -13.64
CA ASP A 27 18.37 35.68 -14.66
C ASP A 27 18.04 36.15 -16.08
N SER A 28 17.00 36.98 -16.24
CA SER A 28 16.59 37.48 -17.55
C SER A 28 17.60 38.50 -18.06
N ALA A 29 17.97 39.46 -17.22
CA ALA A 29 18.96 40.47 -17.57
C ALA A 29 20.34 39.84 -17.83
N THR A 30 20.72 38.84 -17.03
CA THR A 30 21.98 38.09 -17.22
C THR A 30 21.98 37.30 -18.54
N LYS A 31 20.85 36.66 -18.90
CA LYS A 31 20.69 36.00 -20.21
C LYS A 31 20.76 37.00 -21.36
N SER A 32 20.14 38.17 -21.22
CA SER A 32 20.23 39.24 -22.21
C SER A 32 21.67 39.72 -22.37
N PHE A 33 22.38 39.96 -21.26
CA PHE A 33 23.78 40.40 -21.24
C PHE A 33 24.68 39.45 -22.04
N ARG A 34 24.68 38.15 -21.74
CA ARG A 34 25.54 37.18 -22.45
C ARG A 34 25.18 37.00 -23.93
N SER A 35 23.96 37.39 -24.33
CA SER A 35 23.49 37.26 -25.72
C SER A 35 23.92 38.45 -26.61
N VAL A 36 24.54 39.48 -26.04
CA VAL A 36 24.94 40.70 -26.76
C VAL A 36 26.09 40.44 -27.74
N CYS A 37 27.20 39.86 -27.27
CA CYS A 37 28.36 39.54 -28.09
C CYS A 37 29.29 38.51 -27.38
N LYS A 38 30.31 38.04 -28.10
CA LYS A 38 31.27 37.05 -27.58
C LYS A 38 32.01 37.53 -26.32
N ALA A 39 32.39 38.81 -26.23
CA ALA A 39 33.07 39.36 -25.06
C ALA A 39 32.19 39.33 -23.80
N PHE A 40 30.91 39.66 -23.94
CA PHE A 40 29.95 39.61 -22.83
C PHE A 40 29.67 38.17 -22.39
N HIS A 41 29.57 37.25 -23.35
CA HIS A 41 29.45 35.83 -23.04
C HIS A 41 30.68 35.31 -22.29
N GLN A 42 31.89 35.69 -22.72
CA GLN A 42 33.14 35.31 -22.04
C GLN A 42 33.24 35.89 -20.63
N ALA A 43 32.89 37.18 -20.45
CA ALA A 43 32.86 37.82 -19.14
C ALA A 43 31.87 37.13 -18.19
N GLU A 44 30.66 36.80 -18.67
CA GLU A 44 29.66 36.07 -17.88
C GLU A 44 30.12 34.65 -17.53
N SER A 45 30.72 33.94 -18.51
CA SER A 45 31.25 32.59 -18.30
C SER A 45 32.37 32.57 -17.25
N ALA A 46 33.22 33.60 -17.23
CA ALA A 46 34.29 33.77 -16.25
C ALA A 46 33.78 34.30 -14.89
N HIS A 47 32.66 34.99 -14.84
CA HIS A 47 32.06 35.54 -13.61
C HIS A 47 31.21 34.50 -12.86
N ARG A 48 30.53 33.60 -13.59
CA ARG A 48 29.58 32.64 -13.04
C ARG A 48 30.25 31.67 -12.05
N THR A 49 29.71 31.65 -10.83
CA THR A 49 30.17 30.78 -9.73
C THR A 49 29.30 29.53 -9.54
N SER A 50 28.04 29.56 -9.97
CA SER A 50 27.11 28.43 -9.85
C SER A 50 26.65 27.92 -11.21
N LEU A 51 26.77 26.61 -11.40
CA LEU A 51 26.41 25.93 -12.64
C LEU A 51 25.45 24.78 -12.36
N LYS A 52 24.21 24.91 -12.86
CA LYS A 52 23.24 23.83 -12.91
C LYS A 52 23.26 23.14 -14.27
N VAL A 53 23.55 21.85 -14.26
CA VAL A 53 23.71 21.05 -15.47
C VAL A 53 22.44 20.27 -15.74
N LEU A 54 21.81 20.57 -16.88
CA LEU A 54 20.55 19.95 -17.28
C LEU A 54 20.74 18.65 -18.09
N ARG A 55 21.93 18.49 -18.71
CA ARG A 55 22.29 17.35 -19.56
C ARG A 55 23.76 17.00 -19.36
N LEU A 56 24.00 15.75 -18.99
CA LEU A 56 25.33 15.26 -18.60
C LEU A 56 26.37 15.32 -19.72
N GLU A 57 25.97 15.16 -20.98
CA GLU A 57 26.88 15.17 -22.15
C GLU A 57 27.62 16.51 -22.35
N PHE A 58 27.08 17.61 -21.85
CA PHE A 58 27.74 18.92 -21.92
C PHE A 58 28.63 19.21 -20.72
N LEU A 59 28.63 18.36 -19.69
CA LEU A 59 29.37 18.59 -18.46
C LEU A 59 30.87 18.89 -18.71
N PRO A 60 31.60 18.11 -19.54
CA PRO A 60 33.01 18.41 -19.83
C PRO A 60 33.21 19.80 -20.44
N THR A 61 32.42 20.14 -21.45
CA THR A 61 32.51 21.42 -22.17
C THR A 61 32.13 22.59 -21.27
N LEU A 62 31.10 22.43 -20.42
CA LEU A 62 30.68 23.45 -19.48
C LEU A 62 31.76 23.69 -18.42
N LEU A 63 32.35 22.63 -17.84
CA LEU A 63 33.41 22.79 -16.84
C LEU A 63 34.65 23.49 -17.40
N ASN A 64 34.96 23.28 -18.68
CA ASN A 64 36.06 23.98 -19.34
C ASN A 64 35.76 25.46 -19.65
N ASN A 65 34.50 25.78 -19.97
CA ASN A 65 34.09 27.15 -20.33
C ASN A 65 33.84 28.03 -19.10
N TYR A 66 33.31 27.46 -18.01
CA TYR A 66 32.92 28.18 -16.80
C TYR A 66 33.98 27.99 -15.71
N THR A 67 35.06 28.78 -15.78
CA THR A 67 36.28 28.55 -15.01
C THR A 67 36.20 28.96 -13.53
N SER A 68 35.19 29.73 -13.13
CA SER A 68 35.04 30.27 -11.77
C SER A 68 34.01 29.52 -10.93
N VAL A 69 33.54 28.37 -11.40
CA VAL A 69 32.51 27.57 -10.73
C VAL A 69 33.03 27.03 -9.39
N ASP A 70 32.31 27.37 -8.32
CA ASP A 70 32.47 26.82 -6.98
C ASP A 70 31.27 25.98 -6.53
N THR A 71 30.15 26.07 -7.27
CA THR A 71 28.92 25.34 -7.01
C THR A 71 28.49 24.59 -8.26
N LEU A 72 28.49 23.26 -8.19
CA LEU A 72 28.07 22.38 -9.28
C LEU A 72 26.79 21.65 -8.89
N ASP A 73 25.71 21.91 -9.62
CA ASP A 73 24.41 21.27 -9.42
C ASP A 73 24.13 20.27 -10.55
N LEU A 74 24.16 18.99 -10.18
CA LEU A 74 23.89 17.84 -11.05
C LEU A 74 22.53 17.20 -10.75
N SER A 75 21.65 17.87 -9.99
CA SER A 75 20.35 17.31 -9.58
C SER A 75 19.41 16.97 -10.75
N ASP A 76 19.66 17.58 -11.90
CA ASP A 76 18.94 17.32 -13.15
C ASP A 76 19.62 16.26 -14.05
N CYS A 77 20.68 15.62 -13.55
CA CYS A 77 21.45 14.55 -14.21
C CYS A 77 21.33 13.20 -13.46
N PRO A 78 20.13 12.59 -13.38
CA PRO A 78 19.91 11.38 -12.59
C PRO A 78 20.66 10.14 -13.10
N ARG A 79 21.06 10.15 -14.38
CA ARG A 79 21.83 9.07 -15.03
C ARG A 79 23.34 9.14 -14.77
N LEU A 80 23.79 10.09 -13.96
CA LEU A 80 25.19 10.14 -13.52
C LEU A 80 25.53 8.82 -12.81
N ASP A 81 26.57 8.14 -13.29
CA ASP A 81 27.07 6.87 -12.77
C ASP A 81 28.59 6.87 -12.61
N ASP A 82 29.13 5.79 -12.05
CA ASP A 82 30.57 5.65 -11.78
C ASP A 82 31.40 5.74 -13.07
N GLY A 83 30.90 5.21 -14.18
CA GLY A 83 31.56 5.27 -15.48
C GLY A 83 31.66 6.69 -16.02
N SER A 84 30.60 7.49 -15.85
CA SER A 84 30.58 8.90 -16.22
C SER A 84 31.61 9.72 -15.45
N ILE A 85 31.76 9.46 -14.14
CA ILE A 85 32.77 10.12 -13.30
C ILE A 85 34.18 9.65 -13.66
N ALA A 86 34.37 8.34 -13.86
CA ALA A 86 35.67 7.80 -14.28
C ALA A 86 36.11 8.37 -15.63
N ALA A 87 35.19 8.55 -16.58
CA ALA A 87 35.48 9.19 -17.86
C ALA A 87 35.82 10.68 -17.69
N LEU A 88 35.09 11.40 -16.83
CA LEU A 88 35.34 12.82 -16.55
C LEU A 88 36.70 13.07 -15.89
N LEU A 89 37.16 12.16 -15.03
CA LEU A 89 38.39 12.32 -14.25
C LEU A 89 39.61 11.58 -14.83
N GLY A 90 39.40 10.52 -15.62
CA GLY A 90 40.46 9.62 -16.09
C GLY A 90 40.63 9.53 -17.61
N GLY A 91 39.76 10.16 -18.41
CA GLY A 91 39.51 9.73 -19.78
C GLY A 91 39.80 10.69 -20.94
N ASP A 92 40.42 11.86 -20.75
CA ASP A 92 40.93 12.68 -21.87
C ASP A 92 41.89 13.79 -21.37
N THR A 93 43.01 14.03 -22.06
CA THR A 93 43.95 15.14 -21.74
C THR A 93 43.40 16.53 -22.06
N SER A 94 42.15 16.62 -22.53
CA SER A 94 41.49 17.84 -23.01
C SER A 94 40.69 18.60 -21.93
N ILE A 95 40.44 18.02 -20.76
CA ILE A 95 39.64 18.62 -19.68
C ILE A 95 40.56 19.20 -18.59
N ASP A 96 40.49 20.51 -18.35
CA ASP A 96 41.17 21.14 -17.21
C ASP A 96 40.53 20.69 -15.89
N LEU A 97 41.22 19.89 -15.09
CA LEU A 97 40.74 19.42 -13.79
C LEU A 97 40.83 20.48 -12.67
N SER A 98 41.23 21.73 -12.97
CA SER A 98 41.37 22.79 -11.97
C SER A 98 40.05 23.13 -11.25
N TRP A 99 38.88 22.84 -11.84
CA TRP A 99 37.58 23.02 -11.21
C TRP A 99 37.41 22.16 -9.94
N THR A 100 37.98 20.95 -9.90
CA THR A 100 37.90 20.04 -8.73
C THR A 100 38.48 20.68 -7.47
N ARG A 101 39.53 21.51 -7.63
CA ARG A 101 40.20 22.20 -6.52
C ARG A 101 39.50 23.50 -6.11
N ARG A 102 38.50 23.96 -6.86
CA ARG A 102 37.72 25.18 -6.58
C ARG A 102 36.35 24.88 -5.98
N LEU A 103 35.80 23.71 -6.30
CA LEU A 103 34.47 23.31 -5.91
C LEU A 103 34.29 23.31 -4.39
N ARG A 104 33.32 24.10 -3.92
CA ARG A 104 32.89 24.20 -2.52
C ARG A 104 31.56 23.53 -2.27
N ARG A 105 30.64 23.55 -3.24
CA ARG A 105 29.32 22.93 -3.13
C ARG A 105 29.06 22.00 -4.30
N LEU A 106 28.61 20.79 -3.99
CA LEU A 106 28.22 19.80 -4.99
C LEU A 106 26.84 19.25 -4.65
N VAL A 107 25.90 19.40 -5.59
CA VAL A 107 24.52 18.92 -5.46
C VAL A 107 24.35 17.71 -6.37
N LEU A 108 24.21 16.53 -5.75
CA LEU A 108 23.99 15.23 -6.38
C LEU A 108 22.56 14.73 -6.13
N SER A 109 21.66 15.57 -5.63
CA SER A 109 20.28 15.19 -5.32
C SER A 109 19.64 14.45 -6.50
N ARG A 110 19.04 13.27 -6.26
CA ARG A 110 18.39 12.40 -7.27
C ARG A 110 19.36 11.73 -8.27
N CYS A 111 20.68 11.79 -8.07
CA CYS A 111 21.64 10.98 -8.83
C CYS A 111 21.62 9.54 -8.31
N VAL A 112 20.98 8.63 -9.04
CA VAL A 112 20.76 7.24 -8.56
C VAL A 112 21.82 6.25 -9.02
N GLY A 113 22.56 6.57 -10.09
CA GLY A 113 23.56 5.67 -10.69
C GLY A 113 24.95 5.73 -10.06
N LEU A 114 25.25 6.79 -9.31
CA LEU A 114 26.55 6.99 -8.68
C LEU A 114 26.65 6.15 -7.40
N ARG A 115 27.59 5.21 -7.36
CA ARG A 115 27.86 4.31 -6.24
C ARG A 115 29.16 4.72 -5.54
N TRP A 116 29.50 3.98 -4.47
CA TRP A 116 30.66 4.28 -3.63
C TRP A 116 31.98 4.46 -4.41
N ALA A 117 32.25 3.70 -5.48
CA ALA A 117 33.51 3.78 -6.22
C ALA A 117 33.62 5.08 -7.04
N GLY A 118 32.56 5.45 -7.77
CA GLY A 118 32.51 6.73 -8.47
C GLY A 118 32.53 7.91 -7.51
N LEU A 119 31.83 7.80 -6.38
CA LEU A 119 31.83 8.82 -5.34
C LEU A 119 33.21 9.01 -4.71
N GLU A 120 33.95 7.94 -4.48
CA GLU A 120 35.31 7.98 -3.95
C GLU A 120 36.27 8.72 -4.89
N LEU A 121 36.20 8.44 -6.19
CA LEU A 121 36.96 9.16 -7.20
C LEU A 121 36.62 10.66 -7.23
N LEU A 122 35.33 10.99 -7.20
CA LEU A 122 34.86 12.38 -7.27
C LEU A 122 35.22 13.18 -6.02
N LEU A 123 34.90 12.67 -4.84
CA LEU A 123 35.15 13.36 -3.58
C LEU A 123 36.65 13.39 -3.25
N GLY A 124 37.40 12.34 -3.58
CA GLY A 124 38.85 12.31 -3.43
C GLY A 124 39.57 13.39 -4.27
N SER A 125 38.97 13.78 -5.40
CA SER A 125 39.51 14.86 -6.25
C SER A 125 39.14 16.26 -5.74
N CYS A 126 38.00 16.39 -5.06
CA CYS A 126 37.40 17.67 -4.67
C CYS A 126 37.79 18.09 -3.24
N THR A 127 39.03 18.53 -3.06
CA THR A 127 39.64 18.78 -1.73
C THR A 127 39.13 20.00 -0.94
N ARG A 128 38.32 20.89 -1.54
CA ARG A 128 37.80 22.11 -0.91
C ARG A 128 36.29 22.11 -0.67
N LEU A 129 35.66 20.94 -0.77
CA LEU A 129 34.22 20.81 -0.54
C LEU A 129 33.85 21.18 0.89
N GLU A 130 32.82 22.03 0.99
CA GLU A 130 32.20 22.48 2.24
C GLU A 130 30.74 22.02 2.33
N SER A 131 30.06 21.78 1.21
CA SER A 131 28.62 21.45 1.16
C SER A 131 28.32 20.33 0.16
N LEU A 132 27.59 19.31 0.62
CA LEU A 132 27.14 18.17 -0.19
C LEU A 132 25.64 17.93 -0.01
N ASP A 133 24.97 17.67 -1.13
CA ASP A 133 23.56 17.26 -1.13
C ASP A 133 23.38 15.94 -1.90
N PHE A 134 23.00 14.90 -1.17
CA PHE A 134 22.69 13.54 -1.66
C PHE A 134 21.20 13.22 -1.58
N SER A 135 20.34 14.21 -1.40
CA SER A 135 18.92 14.00 -1.15
C SER A 135 18.26 13.19 -2.27
N SER A 136 17.47 12.18 -1.90
CA SER A 136 16.77 11.26 -2.81
C SER A 136 17.71 10.43 -3.72
N CYS A 137 18.94 10.16 -3.29
CA CYS A 137 19.82 9.18 -3.94
C CYS A 137 19.54 7.78 -3.41
N GLY A 138 18.66 7.02 -4.08
CA GLY A 138 18.26 5.68 -3.62
C GLY A 138 19.39 4.64 -3.53
N GLY A 139 20.53 4.90 -4.18
CA GLY A 139 21.74 4.06 -4.09
C GLY A 139 22.70 4.43 -2.95
N PHE A 140 22.46 5.54 -2.25
CA PHE A 140 23.33 6.03 -1.19
C PHE A 140 23.06 5.28 0.13
N GLY A 141 24.04 4.49 0.60
CA GLY A 141 23.97 3.77 1.87
C GLY A 141 25.26 3.86 2.68
N ASP A 142 25.46 2.94 3.63
CA ASP A 142 26.57 3.01 4.60
C ASP A 142 27.98 3.01 3.95
N ARG A 143 28.14 2.40 2.77
CA ARG A 143 29.42 2.42 2.04
C ARG A 143 29.71 3.78 1.43
N GLU A 144 28.71 4.37 0.78
CA GLU A 144 28.79 5.73 0.26
C GLU A 144 28.99 6.75 1.40
N ALA A 145 28.31 6.56 2.54
CA ALA A 145 28.51 7.35 3.75
C ALA A 145 29.96 7.28 4.28
N ALA A 146 30.58 6.09 4.24
CA ALA A 146 31.99 5.93 4.61
C ALA A 146 32.93 6.72 3.68
N VAL A 147 32.63 6.81 2.39
CA VAL A 147 33.40 7.64 1.45
C VAL A 147 33.27 9.13 1.79
N VAL A 148 32.04 9.59 2.09
CA VAL A 148 31.81 10.99 2.50
C VAL A 148 32.60 11.35 3.76
N SER A 149 32.77 10.40 4.70
CA SER A 149 33.55 10.62 5.92
C SER A 149 35.02 10.99 5.68
N CYS A 150 35.57 10.71 4.50
CA CYS A 150 36.94 11.09 4.15
C CYS A 150 37.10 12.59 3.80
N VAL A 151 36.00 13.34 3.68
CA VAL A 151 36.02 14.76 3.30
C VAL A 151 36.05 15.66 4.54
N VAL A 152 37.25 15.91 5.07
CA VAL A 152 37.51 16.61 6.34
C VAL A 152 36.97 18.06 6.39
N GLY A 153 36.76 18.70 5.24
CA GLY A 153 36.35 20.10 5.13
C GLY A 153 34.84 20.37 5.21
N LEU A 154 34.00 19.34 5.27
CA LEU A 154 32.55 19.49 5.15
C LEU A 154 31.93 20.23 6.34
N LYS A 155 31.05 21.18 6.00
CA LYS A 155 30.22 21.98 6.91
C LYS A 155 28.73 21.70 6.73
N GLU A 156 28.30 21.29 5.55
CA GLU A 156 26.89 21.02 5.26
C GLU A 156 26.71 19.68 4.55
N ILE A 157 25.79 18.86 5.05
CA ILE A 157 25.39 17.61 4.43
C ILE A 157 23.86 17.53 4.43
N GLU A 158 23.27 17.35 3.25
CA GLU A 158 21.85 17.06 3.07
C GLU A 158 21.68 15.63 2.54
N MET A 159 20.98 14.79 3.28
CA MET A 159 20.80 13.36 2.99
C MET A 159 19.32 12.95 3.07
N ASP A 160 18.42 13.85 2.71
CA ASP A 160 16.98 13.58 2.79
C ASP A 160 16.59 12.37 1.95
N ARG A 161 15.81 11.43 2.50
CA ARG A 161 15.34 10.19 1.83
C ARG A 161 16.47 9.27 1.38
N CYS A 162 17.58 9.24 2.09
CA CYS A 162 18.65 8.24 1.91
C CYS A 162 18.33 6.98 2.73
N PHE A 163 17.36 6.19 2.27
CA PHE A 163 16.81 5.03 3.00
C PHE A 163 17.83 3.92 3.31
N GLY A 164 18.95 3.88 2.59
CA GLY A 164 20.00 2.87 2.77
C GLY A 164 21.05 3.22 3.83
N VAL A 165 20.94 4.36 4.50
CA VAL A 165 21.87 4.82 5.53
C VAL A 165 21.33 4.44 6.91
N SER A 166 22.09 3.61 7.63
CA SER A 166 21.80 3.20 8.99
C SER A 166 22.59 4.03 10.01
N ASP A 167 22.39 3.75 11.31
CA ASP A 167 23.23 4.29 12.38
C ASP A 167 24.74 4.07 12.14
N PHE A 168 25.13 2.98 11.47
CA PHE A 168 26.53 2.71 11.12
C PHE A 168 27.07 3.70 10.07
N GLY A 169 26.30 3.99 9.03
CA GLY A 169 26.67 4.98 8.02
C GLY A 169 26.76 6.38 8.60
N LEU A 170 25.77 6.77 9.41
CA LEU A 170 25.80 8.04 10.14
C LEU A 170 27.04 8.11 11.05
N ALA A 171 27.34 7.05 11.80
CA ALA A 171 28.51 6.97 12.66
C ALA A 171 29.83 7.21 11.90
N LYS A 172 29.95 6.72 10.66
CA LYS A 172 31.13 7.00 9.82
C LYS A 172 31.23 8.48 9.49
N ILE A 173 30.13 9.09 9.02
CA ILE A 173 30.11 10.52 8.65
C ILE A 173 30.48 11.38 9.86
N VAL A 174 29.87 11.17 11.02
CA VAL A 174 30.09 12.03 12.20
C VAL A 174 31.49 11.90 12.79
N VAL A 175 32.17 10.75 12.58
CA VAL A 175 33.57 10.56 12.98
C VAL A 175 34.52 11.26 12.02
N GLY A 176 34.22 11.31 10.72
CA GLY A 176 35.08 11.93 9.71
C GLY A 176 34.86 13.43 9.50
N CYS A 177 33.63 13.91 9.72
CA CYS A 177 33.18 15.27 9.40
C CYS A 177 32.89 16.11 10.66
N GLU A 178 33.88 16.27 11.54
CA GLU A 178 33.69 16.94 12.86
C GLU A 178 33.36 18.45 12.78
N ARG A 179 33.54 19.08 11.60
CA ARG A 179 33.29 20.52 11.37
C ARG A 179 31.87 20.83 10.88
N LEU A 180 30.98 19.85 10.92
CA LEU A 180 29.62 19.98 10.41
C LEU A 180 28.83 21.06 11.17
N GLU A 181 28.28 22.01 10.42
CA GLU A 181 27.40 23.09 10.89
C GLU A 181 25.93 22.81 10.54
N LYS A 182 25.65 22.09 9.46
CA LYS A 182 24.30 21.71 9.01
C LYS A 182 24.21 20.24 8.60
N LEU A 183 23.22 19.54 9.13
CA LEU A 183 22.90 18.16 8.77
C LEU A 183 21.38 17.97 8.61
N SER A 184 20.98 17.38 7.49
CA SER A 184 19.59 16.96 7.25
C SER A 184 19.52 15.46 6.99
N LEU A 185 18.71 14.76 7.78
CA LEU A 185 18.48 13.31 7.78
C LEU A 185 17.00 12.99 7.55
N ARG A 186 16.25 13.90 6.92
CA ARG A 186 14.81 13.78 6.81
C ARG A 186 14.42 12.51 6.07
N TRP A 187 13.46 11.73 6.58
CA TRP A 187 13.04 10.43 5.99
C TRP A 187 14.18 9.38 5.88
N CYS A 188 15.16 9.41 6.78
CA CYS A 188 16.14 8.33 6.92
C CYS A 188 15.67 7.32 7.98
N ASP A 189 14.80 6.39 7.56
CA ASP A 189 14.05 5.51 8.46
C ASP A 189 14.90 4.49 9.24
N GLU A 190 16.14 4.23 8.82
CA GLU A 190 17.07 3.30 9.47
C GLU A 190 18.00 3.99 10.49
N ILE A 191 17.83 5.30 10.71
CA ILE A 191 18.51 6.05 11.77
C ILE A 191 17.65 6.05 13.04
N SER A 192 18.26 5.65 14.15
CA SER A 192 17.64 5.52 15.47
C SER A 192 18.33 6.40 16.52
N ASP A 193 17.90 6.27 17.78
CA ASP A 193 18.51 6.99 18.90
C ASP A 193 20.02 6.75 19.06
N LEU A 194 20.51 5.58 18.63
CA LEU A 194 21.92 5.24 18.71
C LEU A 194 22.79 6.12 17.78
N GLY A 195 22.35 6.35 16.54
CA GLY A 195 23.09 7.19 15.60
C GLY A 195 23.15 8.65 16.04
N ILE A 196 22.04 9.15 16.60
CA ILE A 196 21.94 10.54 17.09
C ILE A 196 22.78 10.76 18.35
N ASP A 197 22.85 9.80 19.27
CA ASP A 197 23.72 9.92 20.47
C ASP A 197 25.19 10.15 20.08
N LEU A 198 25.69 9.42 19.09
CA LEU A 198 27.07 9.61 18.61
C LEU A 198 27.24 10.96 17.88
N LEU A 199 26.26 11.35 17.06
CA LEU A 199 26.23 12.65 16.38
C LEU A 199 26.37 13.80 17.38
N SER A 200 25.54 13.82 18.44
CA SER A 200 25.53 14.88 19.45
C SER A 200 26.86 14.98 20.22
N LYS A 201 27.58 13.87 20.40
CA LYS A 201 28.88 13.84 21.08
C LYS A 201 30.05 14.31 20.22
N LYS A 202 29.96 14.17 18.89
CA LYS A 202 31.07 14.44 17.96
C LYS A 202 30.91 15.75 17.19
N CYS A 203 29.73 16.04 16.69
CA CYS A 203 29.46 17.22 15.86
C CYS A 203 29.09 18.45 16.72
N VAL A 204 30.01 18.88 17.58
CA VAL A 204 29.79 19.99 18.54
C VAL A 204 29.61 21.38 17.89
N PHE A 205 29.94 21.50 16.59
CA PHE A 205 29.79 22.73 15.80
C PHE A 205 28.43 22.85 15.11
N LEU A 206 27.57 21.82 15.21
CA LEU A 206 26.30 21.77 14.50
C LEU A 206 25.35 22.88 14.99
N LYS A 207 24.87 23.68 14.04
CA LYS A 207 23.88 24.76 14.23
C LYS A 207 22.51 24.37 13.70
N HIS A 208 22.45 23.52 12.68
CA HIS A 208 21.20 23.09 12.04
C HIS A 208 21.11 21.57 12.00
N LEU A 209 20.07 21.02 12.61
CA LEU A 209 19.75 19.60 12.57
C LEU A 209 18.29 19.38 12.16
N ASP A 210 18.08 18.68 11.04
CA ASP A 210 16.77 18.18 10.64
C ASP A 210 16.76 16.65 10.70
N ILE A 211 15.95 16.12 11.60
CA ILE A 211 15.74 14.67 11.85
C ILE A 211 14.26 14.31 11.65
N SER A 212 13.53 15.13 10.89
CA SER A 212 12.11 14.95 10.63
C SER A 212 11.81 13.61 9.95
N TYR A 213 10.71 12.96 10.32
CA TYR A 213 10.25 11.68 9.79
C TYR A 213 11.29 10.55 9.95
N THR A 214 11.99 10.50 11.09
CA THR A 214 12.90 9.40 11.46
C THR A 214 12.31 8.59 12.63
N LYS A 215 12.90 7.43 12.93
CA LYS A 215 12.47 6.54 14.04
C LYS A 215 13.13 6.92 15.38
N ILE A 216 13.24 8.21 15.66
CA ILE A 216 13.86 8.73 16.89
C ILE A 216 12.83 8.91 18.03
N GLY A 217 13.27 8.67 19.26
CA GLY A 217 12.51 8.85 20.49
C GLY A 217 13.20 9.80 21.47
N GLY A 218 12.85 9.68 22.76
CA GLY A 218 13.34 10.59 23.81
C GLY A 218 14.85 10.55 24.08
N GLU A 219 15.52 9.41 23.83
CA GLU A 219 16.97 9.28 24.07
C GLU A 219 17.80 10.10 23.07
N SER A 220 17.34 10.22 21.81
CA SER A 220 17.92 11.19 20.86
C SER A 220 17.87 12.60 21.41
N ILE A 221 16.72 13.00 21.96
CA ILE A 221 16.51 14.36 22.46
C ILE A 221 17.37 14.65 23.68
N ARG A 222 17.53 13.66 24.57
CA ARG A 222 18.47 13.73 25.69
C ARG A 222 19.90 13.97 25.23
N SER A 223 20.31 13.35 24.13
CA SER A 223 21.66 13.54 23.57
C SER A 223 21.79 14.92 22.92
N ILE A 224 20.79 15.31 22.12
CA ILE A 224 20.73 16.61 21.45
C ILE A 224 20.73 17.77 22.45
N SER A 225 20.09 17.62 23.62
CA SER A 225 20.01 18.69 24.62
C SER A 225 21.37 19.21 25.10
N THR A 226 22.43 18.40 24.94
CA THR A 226 23.80 18.77 25.29
C THR A 226 24.46 19.75 24.28
N MET A 227 23.89 19.91 23.09
CA MET A 227 24.47 20.65 21.97
C MET A 227 24.35 22.17 22.17
N GLN A 228 25.48 22.81 22.50
CA GLN A 228 25.51 24.22 22.91
C GLN A 228 25.29 25.22 21.77
N ARG A 229 25.60 24.84 20.53
CA ARG A 229 25.57 25.72 19.35
C ARG A 229 24.35 25.50 18.45
N LEU A 230 23.47 24.58 18.81
CA LEU A 230 22.33 24.24 17.96
C LEU A 230 21.33 25.41 17.94
N GLU A 231 21.10 25.96 16.76
CA GLU A 231 20.21 27.11 16.50
C GLU A 231 18.87 26.66 15.90
N VAL A 232 18.86 25.58 15.12
CA VAL A 232 17.66 25.03 14.46
C VAL A 232 17.55 23.53 14.68
N LEU A 233 16.40 23.11 15.21
CA LEU A 233 16.05 21.70 15.39
C LEU A 233 14.68 21.41 14.76
N ALA A 234 14.67 20.59 13.71
CA ALA A 234 13.45 20.15 13.04
C ALA A 234 13.21 18.65 13.28
N MET A 235 12.03 18.32 13.78
CA MET A 235 11.60 16.98 14.22
C MET A 235 10.17 16.68 13.73
N VAL A 236 9.81 17.15 12.54
CA VAL A 236 8.45 17.02 12.01
C VAL A 236 8.10 15.54 11.82
N GLY A 237 6.96 15.10 12.35
CA GLY A 237 6.45 13.75 12.11
C GLY A 237 7.26 12.62 12.76
N CYS A 238 8.04 12.89 13.82
CA CYS A 238 8.75 11.85 14.57
C CYS A 238 7.75 11.10 15.47
N GLY A 239 7.36 9.88 15.07
CA GLY A 239 6.26 9.14 15.70
C GLY A 239 6.54 8.59 17.10
N LEU A 240 7.82 8.44 17.50
CA LEU A 240 8.21 7.95 18.83
C LEU A 240 8.54 9.09 19.81
N LEU A 241 8.52 10.35 19.36
CA LEU A 241 8.77 11.52 20.20
C LEU A 241 7.56 11.82 21.10
N ASP A 242 7.79 11.90 22.41
CA ASP A 242 6.78 12.17 23.42
C ASP A 242 7.18 13.34 24.36
N ASP A 243 6.31 13.64 25.33
CA ASP A 243 6.53 14.72 26.30
C ASP A 243 7.76 14.48 27.20
N VAL A 244 8.06 13.21 27.53
CA VAL A 244 9.19 12.83 28.39
C VAL A 244 10.50 13.13 27.66
N GLY A 245 10.58 12.76 26.37
CA GLY A 245 11.73 13.09 25.53
C GLY A 245 11.97 14.59 25.44
N LEU A 246 10.91 15.36 25.15
CA LEU A 246 11.01 16.82 25.06
C LEU A 246 11.36 17.52 26.37
N HIS A 247 11.07 16.90 27.52
CA HIS A 247 11.48 17.44 28.82
C HIS A 247 13.00 17.65 28.92
N HIS A 248 13.81 16.83 28.25
CA HIS A 248 15.26 16.99 28.21
C HIS A 248 15.72 18.29 27.55
N LEU A 249 14.90 18.89 26.67
CA LEU A 249 15.22 20.19 26.09
C LEU A 249 14.94 21.34 27.04
N GLN A 250 14.26 21.17 28.16
CA GLN A 250 13.87 22.32 29.01
C GLN A 250 15.07 23.18 29.43
N ASP A 251 16.18 22.54 29.81
CA ASP A 251 17.41 23.22 30.24
C ASP A 251 18.58 23.05 29.24
N GLY A 252 18.31 22.49 28.05
CA GLY A 252 19.31 22.16 27.02
C GLY A 252 19.30 23.11 25.82
N CYS A 253 20.32 23.03 24.95
CA CYS A 253 20.44 23.83 23.72
C CYS A 253 20.19 25.34 23.89
N PRO A 254 21.04 26.10 24.61
CA PRO A 254 20.78 27.51 24.93
C PRO A 254 20.74 28.45 23.72
N SER A 255 21.35 28.06 22.59
CA SER A 255 21.37 28.82 21.34
C SER A 255 20.16 28.58 20.43
N LEU A 256 19.19 27.73 20.83
CA LEU A 256 18.09 27.35 19.98
C LEU A 256 17.17 28.53 19.65
N GLN A 257 17.00 28.81 18.36
CA GLN A 257 16.19 29.90 17.81
C GLN A 257 14.97 29.39 17.05
N VAL A 258 15.06 28.20 16.44
CA VAL A 258 13.97 27.59 15.66
C VAL A 258 13.74 26.17 16.13
N ILE A 259 12.48 25.85 16.40
CA ILE A 259 12.04 24.48 16.69
C ILE A 259 10.79 24.15 15.89
N ASP A 260 10.83 22.98 15.24
CA ASP A 260 9.68 22.42 14.52
C ASP A 260 9.38 21.00 15.04
N ILE A 261 8.27 20.87 15.74
CA ILE A 261 7.72 19.61 16.29
C ILE A 261 6.36 19.29 15.68
N SER A 262 6.06 19.84 14.51
CA SER A 262 4.78 19.63 13.85
C SER A 262 4.52 18.15 13.55
N ARG A 263 3.27 17.70 13.62
CA ARG A 263 2.84 16.31 13.34
C ARG A 263 3.46 15.23 14.26
N CYS A 264 3.94 15.59 15.45
CA CYS A 264 4.36 14.61 16.46
C CYS A 264 3.16 14.20 17.33
N ASN A 265 2.53 13.06 17.00
CA ASN A 265 1.22 12.69 17.55
C ASN A 265 1.21 12.39 19.06
N ASN A 266 2.37 12.08 19.66
CA ASN A 266 2.50 11.78 21.09
C ASN A 266 2.95 12.99 21.93
N VAL A 267 3.09 14.18 21.31
CA VAL A 267 3.45 15.41 22.01
C VAL A 267 2.19 16.16 22.42
N THR A 268 2.08 16.48 23.71
CA THR A 268 0.99 17.25 24.31
C THR A 268 1.47 18.62 24.79
N SER A 269 0.65 19.30 25.59
CA SER A 269 0.94 20.64 26.11
C SER A 269 2.15 20.62 27.05
N LEU A 270 2.45 19.47 27.66
CA LEU A 270 3.60 19.29 28.54
C LEU A 270 4.91 19.29 27.76
N GLY A 271 4.98 18.58 26.63
CA GLY A 271 6.13 18.61 25.73
C GLY A 271 6.34 19.99 25.13
N LEU A 272 5.25 20.65 24.68
CA LEU A 272 5.33 22.03 24.21
C LEU A 272 5.84 22.99 25.30
N THR A 273 5.35 22.86 26.53
CA THR A 273 5.85 23.62 27.70
C THR A 273 7.35 23.43 27.87
N SER A 274 7.82 22.18 27.81
CA SER A 274 9.23 21.84 27.98
C SER A 274 10.11 22.50 26.92
N VAL A 275 9.59 22.61 25.69
CA VAL A 275 10.32 23.26 24.60
C VAL A 275 10.39 24.78 24.76
N ILE A 276 9.36 25.45 25.29
CA ILE A 276 9.32 26.92 25.31
C ILE A 276 9.74 27.56 26.63
N ARG A 277 9.64 26.82 27.75
CA ARG A 277 9.91 27.34 29.09
C ARG A 277 11.35 27.86 29.19
N GLY A 278 11.51 29.12 29.57
CA GLY A 278 12.82 29.76 29.78
C GLY A 278 13.57 30.14 28.50
N ARG A 279 12.99 29.95 27.31
CA ARG A 279 13.67 30.17 26.02
C ARG A 279 13.42 31.56 25.41
N ASN A 280 14.02 32.58 25.99
CA ASN A 280 13.83 33.97 25.55
C ASN A 280 14.44 34.30 24.17
N ASN A 281 15.33 33.45 23.65
CA ASN A 281 15.98 33.60 22.34
C ASN A 281 15.21 32.95 21.18
N LEU A 282 14.09 32.26 21.46
CA LEU A 282 13.34 31.55 20.44
C LEU A 282 12.69 32.56 19.47
N LEU A 283 12.98 32.39 18.18
CA LEU A 283 12.48 33.23 17.08
C LEU A 283 11.32 32.57 16.32
N GLN A 284 11.34 31.23 16.17
CA GLN A 284 10.28 30.50 15.47
C GLN A 284 9.87 29.23 16.23
N LEU A 285 8.57 29.10 16.44
CA LEU A 285 7.94 27.92 17.01
C LEU A 285 6.93 27.34 16.02
N ARG A 286 7.15 26.10 15.60
CA ARG A 286 6.22 25.35 14.75
C ARG A 286 5.80 24.06 15.46
N ALA A 287 4.52 23.95 15.73
CA ALA A 287 3.88 22.83 16.38
C ALA A 287 2.50 22.59 15.75
N GLY A 288 2.46 22.51 14.42
CA GLY A 288 1.22 22.30 13.65
C GLY A 288 0.75 20.84 13.70
N HIS A 289 -0.54 20.64 13.41
CA HIS A 289 -1.30 19.40 13.60
C HIS A 289 -1.35 18.91 15.06
N TYR A 290 -1.47 19.86 15.97
CA TYR A 290 -1.63 19.63 17.40
C TYR A 290 -3.13 19.59 17.71
N TYR A 291 -3.71 18.47 18.16
CA TYR A 291 -5.18 18.34 18.29
C TYR A 291 -5.73 18.64 19.70
N PHE A 292 -4.87 19.02 20.63
CA PHE A 292 -5.23 19.26 22.04
C PHE A 292 -5.46 20.75 22.32
N GLU A 293 -6.10 21.04 23.45
CA GLU A 293 -6.18 22.40 23.99
C GLU A 293 -4.83 22.81 24.60
N LEU A 294 -4.47 24.08 24.42
CA LEU A 294 -3.28 24.65 25.05
C LEU A 294 -3.56 24.90 26.54
N SER A 295 -2.85 24.20 27.41
CA SER A 295 -3.01 24.34 28.85
C SER A 295 -2.53 25.71 29.36
N THR A 296 -3.05 26.14 30.52
CA THR A 296 -2.63 27.39 31.19
C THR A 296 -1.13 27.44 31.48
N ILE A 297 -0.47 26.28 31.63
CA ILE A 297 0.97 26.21 31.85
C ILE A 297 1.75 26.66 30.61
N VAL A 298 1.36 26.18 29.42
CA VAL A 298 1.95 26.63 28.16
C VAL A 298 1.73 28.12 27.99
N LEU A 299 0.52 28.60 28.28
CA LEU A 299 0.16 30.02 28.20
C LEU A 299 1.04 30.90 29.07
N ASN A 300 1.33 30.51 30.31
CA ASN A 300 2.26 31.23 31.16
C ASN A 300 3.68 31.27 30.59
N CYS A 301 4.09 30.26 29.83
CA CYS A 301 5.42 30.24 29.22
C CYS A 301 5.51 31.16 27.99
N PHE A 302 4.42 31.42 27.27
CA PHE A 302 4.38 32.43 26.20
C PHE A 302 4.71 33.84 26.70
N MET A 303 4.45 34.14 27.98
CA MET A 303 4.75 35.44 28.59
C MET A 303 6.24 35.82 28.58
N GLY A 304 7.15 34.85 28.36
CA GLY A 304 8.59 35.09 28.26
C GLY A 304 9.14 35.26 26.83
N LEU A 305 8.34 34.99 25.79
CA LEU A 305 8.81 34.84 24.40
C LEU A 305 8.76 36.16 23.59
N ASN A 306 9.39 37.22 24.11
CA ASN A 306 9.27 38.58 23.55
C ASN A 306 9.89 38.74 22.15
N ASN A 307 10.85 37.89 21.80
CA ASN A 307 11.56 37.92 20.51
C ASN A 307 10.93 37.04 19.44
N LEU A 308 9.86 36.32 19.77
CA LEU A 308 9.23 35.36 18.87
C LEU A 308 8.63 36.08 17.66
N GLN A 309 9.04 35.64 16.47
CA GLN A 309 8.65 36.22 15.17
C GLN A 309 7.64 35.34 14.44
N THR A 310 7.69 34.02 14.67
CA THR A 310 6.78 33.05 14.04
C THR A 310 6.17 32.10 15.07
N ILE A 311 4.84 31.97 15.03
CA ILE A 311 4.10 30.92 15.74
C ILE A 311 3.21 30.20 14.73
N ARG A 312 3.37 28.89 14.59
CA ARG A 312 2.41 28.04 13.87
C ARG A 312 1.95 26.90 14.75
N ILE A 313 0.66 26.88 15.08
CA ILE A 313 0.01 25.85 15.91
C ILE A 313 -1.24 25.33 15.21
N ASP A 314 -1.15 25.15 13.89
CA ASP A 314 -2.24 24.70 13.04
C ASP A 314 -2.94 23.45 13.62
N GLY A 315 -4.27 23.39 13.56
CA GLY A 315 -5.09 22.30 14.08
C GLY A 315 -5.39 22.34 15.59
N ALA A 316 -4.77 23.25 16.35
CA ALA A 316 -4.96 23.36 17.80
C ALA A 316 -6.36 23.82 18.20
N GLN A 317 -6.76 23.47 19.43
CA GLN A 317 -7.88 24.13 20.08
C GLN A 317 -7.37 25.42 20.74
N VAL A 318 -7.81 26.55 20.21
CA VAL A 318 -7.37 27.90 20.61
C VAL A 318 -8.56 28.63 21.20
N SER A 319 -8.47 29.03 22.47
CA SER A 319 -9.47 29.88 23.13
C SER A 319 -9.10 31.36 22.99
N GLU A 320 -10.06 32.25 23.24
CA GLU A 320 -9.84 33.70 23.22
C GLU A 320 -8.77 34.14 24.22
N HIS A 321 -8.68 33.45 25.35
CA HIS A 321 -7.65 33.70 26.36
C HIS A 321 -6.23 33.43 25.86
N VAL A 322 -6.05 32.39 25.03
CA VAL A 322 -4.76 32.07 24.39
C VAL A 322 -4.33 33.24 23.50
N LEU A 323 -5.23 33.72 22.65
CA LEU A 323 -4.95 34.82 21.72
C LEU A 323 -4.63 36.12 22.46
N GLN A 324 -5.33 36.41 23.55
CA GLN A 324 -5.03 37.56 24.41
C GLN A 324 -3.63 37.49 25.02
N ILE A 325 -3.19 36.31 25.48
CA ILE A 325 -1.84 36.12 26.03
C ILE A 325 -0.77 36.28 24.96
N ILE A 326 -0.98 35.70 23.78
CA ILE A 326 -0.07 35.87 22.64
C ILE A 326 0.04 37.36 22.29
N ALA A 327 -1.08 38.08 22.21
CA ALA A 327 -1.11 39.51 21.93
C ALA A 327 -0.35 40.35 22.96
N GLY A 328 -0.51 40.01 24.25
CA GLY A 328 0.15 40.72 25.35
C GLY A 328 1.66 40.49 25.40
N SER A 329 2.12 39.30 24.98
CA SER A 329 3.47 38.81 25.22
C SER A 329 4.37 38.88 23.97
N CYS A 330 3.86 38.45 22.82
CA CYS A 330 4.66 38.20 21.61
C CYS A 330 4.58 39.39 20.63
N LYS A 331 5.03 40.58 21.05
CA LYS A 331 4.90 41.82 20.25
C LYS A 331 5.77 41.88 18.99
N SER A 332 6.71 40.95 18.84
CA SER A 332 7.62 40.85 17.70
C SER A 332 7.08 39.96 16.57
N LEU A 333 5.85 39.43 16.70
CA LEU A 333 5.29 38.49 15.71
C LEU A 333 5.11 39.13 14.34
N VAL A 334 5.52 38.38 13.34
CA VAL A 334 5.47 38.72 11.91
C VAL A 334 4.65 37.67 11.13
N ASP A 335 4.71 36.39 11.54
CA ASP A 335 4.02 35.25 10.92
C ASP A 335 3.23 34.47 11.98
N ILE A 336 1.92 34.33 11.76
CA ILE A 336 1.05 33.50 12.58
C ILE A 336 0.30 32.51 11.70
N GLY A 337 0.33 31.23 12.09
CA GLY A 337 -0.47 30.15 11.52
C GLY A 337 -1.42 29.54 12.54
N PHE A 338 -2.72 29.71 12.30
CA PHE A 338 -3.82 29.07 13.02
C PHE A 338 -4.72 28.27 12.07
N SER A 339 -4.16 27.73 10.99
CA SER A 339 -4.92 26.95 10.02
C SER A 339 -5.64 25.79 10.72
N LYS A 340 -6.93 25.59 10.46
CA LYS A 340 -7.79 24.53 11.02
C LYS A 340 -7.88 24.54 12.56
N CYS A 341 -7.57 25.66 13.21
CA CYS A 341 -7.70 25.78 14.67
C CYS A 341 -9.16 25.92 15.08
N LYS A 342 -9.60 25.09 16.03
CA LYS A 342 -10.96 25.20 16.59
C LYS A 342 -10.99 26.26 17.68
N GLY A 343 -11.99 27.14 17.64
CA GLY A 343 -12.20 28.15 18.69
C GLY A 343 -11.63 29.54 18.38
N VAL A 344 -11.00 29.72 17.22
CA VAL A 344 -10.64 31.07 16.72
C VAL A 344 -11.91 31.83 16.36
N THR A 345 -12.22 32.90 17.09
CA THR A 345 -13.42 33.74 16.93
C THR A 345 -13.04 35.18 16.54
N ASP A 346 -14.03 35.98 16.12
CA ASP A 346 -13.84 37.41 15.84
C ASP A 346 -13.24 38.17 17.03
N PHE A 347 -13.74 37.90 18.24
CA PHE A 347 -13.22 38.54 19.45
C PHE A 347 -11.77 38.14 19.73
N GLY A 348 -11.45 36.85 19.57
CA GLY A 348 -10.08 36.37 19.71
C GLY A 348 -9.11 37.01 18.72
N ILE A 349 -9.50 37.12 17.45
CA ILE A 349 -8.71 37.80 16.41
C ILE A 349 -8.56 39.28 16.72
N LEU A 350 -9.63 39.96 17.15
CA LEU A 350 -9.56 41.36 17.56
C LEU A 350 -8.52 41.56 18.66
N GLN A 351 -8.52 40.73 19.71
CA GLN A 351 -7.52 40.79 20.77
C GLN A 351 -6.10 40.56 20.24
N LEU A 352 -5.93 39.58 19.35
CA LEU A 352 -4.64 39.25 18.76
C LEU A 352 -4.02 40.45 18.01
N VAL A 353 -4.77 41.03 17.07
CA VAL A 353 -4.23 42.04 16.16
C VAL A 353 -4.02 43.40 16.83
N LEU A 354 -4.74 43.69 17.91
CA LEU A 354 -4.51 44.89 18.74
C LEU A 354 -3.12 44.86 19.42
N GLY A 355 -2.62 43.67 19.77
CA GLY A 355 -1.28 43.50 20.35
C GLY A 355 -0.17 43.30 19.31
N CYS A 356 -0.48 42.62 18.21
CA CYS A 356 0.49 42.17 17.20
C CYS A 356 0.45 42.99 15.90
N PHE A 357 0.65 44.32 15.98
CA PHE A 357 0.57 45.24 14.83
C PHE A 357 1.70 45.07 13.78
N ARG A 358 2.71 44.22 14.03
CA ARG A 358 3.83 43.94 13.11
C ARG A 358 3.57 42.77 12.17
N LEU A 359 2.40 42.15 12.27
CA LEU A 359 2.03 41.00 11.44
C LEU A 359 2.10 41.34 9.96
N LYS A 360 2.76 40.44 9.21
CA LYS A 360 2.88 40.48 7.76
C LYS A 360 2.25 39.26 7.10
N ILE A 361 2.23 38.13 7.80
CA ILE A 361 1.68 36.86 7.32
C ILE A 361 0.69 36.36 8.36
N LEU A 362 -0.53 36.10 7.92
CA LEU A 362 -1.59 35.56 8.77
C LEU A 362 -2.33 34.45 8.02
N ASP A 363 -2.26 33.24 8.54
CA ASP A 363 -2.96 32.06 8.03
C ASP A 363 -4.07 31.64 9.00
N LEU A 364 -5.31 31.82 8.55
CA LEU A 364 -6.56 31.50 9.23
C LEU A 364 -7.40 30.53 8.38
N THR A 365 -6.77 29.76 7.50
CA THR A 365 -7.46 28.80 6.64
C THR A 365 -8.30 27.83 7.47
N CYS A 366 -9.54 27.59 7.05
CA CYS A 366 -10.53 26.75 7.71
C CYS A 366 -10.90 27.16 9.15
N CYS A 367 -10.79 28.45 9.49
CA CYS A 367 -11.34 29.01 10.73
C CYS A 367 -12.81 29.40 10.52
N ASP A 368 -13.69 28.42 10.62
CA ASP A 368 -15.12 28.50 10.23
C ASP A 368 -15.97 29.50 11.04
N LYS A 369 -15.50 29.94 12.22
CA LYS A 369 -16.20 30.89 13.10
C LYS A 369 -15.96 32.36 12.80
N LEU A 370 -15.14 32.69 11.82
CA LEU A 370 -14.78 34.08 11.49
C LEU A 370 -15.85 34.76 10.63
N THR A 371 -16.25 35.97 11.02
CA THR A 371 -17.15 36.84 10.26
C THR A 371 -16.42 38.09 9.77
N ASP A 372 -17.15 38.99 9.10
CA ASP A 372 -16.61 40.28 8.62
C ASP A 372 -15.95 41.12 9.74
N LEU A 373 -16.36 40.93 11.00
CA LEU A 373 -15.80 41.64 12.15
C LEU A 373 -14.32 41.29 12.37
N ALA A 374 -13.93 40.02 12.21
CA ALA A 374 -12.52 39.62 12.30
C ALA A 374 -11.68 40.31 11.23
N ILE A 375 -12.18 40.34 9.99
CA ILE A 375 -11.46 40.94 8.87
C ILE A 375 -11.38 42.46 9.02
N SER A 376 -12.42 43.12 9.53
CA SER A 376 -12.38 44.54 9.88
C SER A 376 -11.26 44.83 10.89
N ALA A 377 -11.18 44.03 11.96
CA ALA A 377 -10.15 44.19 12.99
C ALA A 377 -8.73 44.00 12.43
N ILE A 378 -8.53 42.97 11.60
CA ILE A 378 -7.25 42.70 10.91
C ILE A 378 -6.89 43.89 10.02
N ALA A 379 -7.82 44.35 9.19
CA ALA A 379 -7.58 45.42 8.22
C ALA A 379 -7.19 46.75 8.92
N GLU A 380 -7.86 47.07 10.02
CA GLU A 380 -7.62 48.32 10.76
C GLU A 380 -6.28 48.30 11.51
N SER A 381 -5.90 47.15 12.07
CA SER A 381 -4.74 47.00 12.97
C SER A 381 -3.45 46.62 12.22
N CYS A 382 -3.54 45.74 11.22
CA CYS A 382 -2.41 45.14 10.51
C CYS A 382 -2.22 45.74 9.12
N ARG A 383 -1.98 47.05 9.02
CA ARG A 383 -1.86 47.76 7.71
C ARG A 383 -0.67 47.35 6.85
N ASN A 384 0.31 46.69 7.46
CA ASN A 384 1.51 46.18 6.79
C ASN A 384 1.39 44.71 6.37
N LEU A 385 0.17 44.16 6.38
CA LEU A 385 -0.08 42.78 5.98
C LEU A 385 0.30 42.56 4.52
N LEU A 386 1.11 41.53 4.28
CA LEU A 386 1.60 41.13 2.95
C LEU A 386 0.90 39.86 2.46
N CYS A 387 0.54 38.95 3.38
CA CYS A 387 -0.11 37.68 3.06
C CYS A 387 -1.27 37.42 4.04
N LEU A 388 -2.45 37.17 3.50
CA LEU A 388 -3.63 36.74 4.25
C LEU A 388 -4.22 35.48 3.62
N LYS A 389 -4.35 34.42 4.41
CA LYS A 389 -5.01 33.17 4.00
C LYS A 389 -6.22 32.92 4.86
N ILE A 390 -7.38 32.84 4.20
CA ILE A 390 -8.69 32.67 4.82
C ILE A 390 -9.53 31.70 3.98
N GLU A 391 -8.88 30.66 3.41
CA GLU A 391 -9.56 29.62 2.64
C GLU A 391 -10.64 28.91 3.48
N SER A 392 -11.79 28.61 2.88
CA SER A 392 -12.96 27.98 3.51
C SER A 392 -13.52 28.71 4.74
N CYS A 393 -13.31 30.02 4.86
CA CYS A 393 -13.96 30.88 5.87
C CYS A 393 -15.33 31.36 5.37
N ASN A 394 -16.32 30.46 5.37
CA ASN A 394 -17.59 30.64 4.67
C ASN A 394 -18.56 31.70 5.25
N MET A 395 -18.32 32.21 6.46
CA MET A 395 -19.14 33.28 7.06
C MET A 395 -18.71 34.69 6.66
N LEU A 396 -17.65 34.84 5.86
CA LEU A 396 -17.20 36.12 5.32
C LEU A 396 -18.08 36.55 4.13
N THR A 397 -18.37 37.84 4.02
CA THR A 397 -19.15 38.46 2.93
C THR A 397 -18.32 39.47 2.13
N GLU A 398 -18.92 40.13 1.13
CA GLU A 398 -18.24 41.19 0.39
C GLU A 398 -17.75 42.36 1.26
N LYS A 399 -18.33 42.54 2.46
CA LYS A 399 -17.92 43.58 3.42
C LYS A 399 -16.49 43.35 3.94
N SER A 400 -16.12 42.10 4.23
CA SER A 400 -14.74 41.72 4.59
C SER A 400 -13.73 42.30 3.61
N PHE A 401 -14.00 42.13 2.33
CA PHE A 401 -13.13 42.60 1.25
C PHE A 401 -13.15 44.11 1.09
N GLY A 402 -14.29 44.75 1.42
CA GLY A 402 -14.39 46.20 1.58
C GLY A 402 -13.42 46.77 2.61
N TYR A 403 -13.29 46.13 3.78
CA TYR A 403 -12.34 46.53 4.81
C TYR A 403 -10.88 46.35 4.35
N LEU A 404 -10.55 45.19 3.77
CA LEU A 404 -9.22 44.92 3.22
C LEU A 404 -8.83 45.94 2.14
N GLY A 405 -9.70 46.17 1.16
CA GLY A 405 -9.46 47.12 0.07
C GLY A 405 -9.38 48.59 0.51
N SER A 406 -9.78 48.90 1.74
CA SER A 406 -9.69 50.25 2.30
C SER A 406 -8.44 50.49 3.15
N CYS A 407 -7.78 49.43 3.64
CA CYS A 407 -6.69 49.55 4.61
C CYS A 407 -5.40 48.78 4.25
N CYS A 408 -5.50 47.66 3.52
CA CYS A 408 -4.39 46.71 3.29
C CYS A 408 -3.71 46.90 1.93
N PHE A 409 -3.22 48.11 1.63
CA PHE A 409 -2.65 48.43 0.30
C PHE A 409 -1.32 47.70 -0.02
N LEU A 410 -0.65 47.13 0.98
CA LEU A 410 0.60 46.39 0.82
C LEU A 410 0.39 44.88 0.58
N LEU A 411 -0.86 44.42 0.54
CA LEU A 411 -1.17 43.00 0.39
C LEU A 411 -0.65 42.48 -0.95
N GLU A 412 0.18 41.43 -0.89
CA GLU A 412 0.81 40.78 -2.04
C GLU A 412 0.19 39.41 -2.35
N GLU A 413 -0.23 38.67 -1.33
CA GLU A 413 -0.90 37.37 -1.44
C GLU A 413 -2.23 37.36 -0.67
N LEU A 414 -3.30 36.97 -1.37
CA LEU A 414 -4.61 36.75 -0.77
C LEU A 414 -5.17 35.41 -1.22
N ASP A 415 -5.44 34.53 -0.25
CA ASP A 415 -6.12 33.25 -0.48
C ASP A 415 -7.51 33.26 0.16
N VAL A 416 -8.53 33.30 -0.69
CA VAL A 416 -9.96 33.29 -0.32
C VAL A 416 -10.68 32.12 -1.00
N THR A 417 -9.94 31.07 -1.32
CA THR A 417 -10.46 29.84 -1.93
C THR A 417 -11.62 29.29 -1.10
N ASP A 418 -12.68 28.86 -1.75
CA ASP A 418 -13.87 28.27 -1.13
C ASP A 418 -14.54 29.19 -0.08
N CYS A 419 -14.49 30.51 -0.29
CA CYS A 419 -15.25 31.47 0.50
C CYS A 419 -16.54 31.89 -0.24
N SER A 420 -17.70 31.45 0.27
CA SER A 420 -19.00 31.67 -0.40
C SER A 420 -19.40 33.15 -0.60
N GLY A 421 -18.91 34.06 0.24
CA GLY A 421 -19.19 35.49 0.15
C GLY A 421 -18.33 36.27 -0.84
N VAL A 422 -17.37 35.63 -1.53
CA VAL A 422 -16.60 36.28 -2.59
C VAL A 422 -17.47 36.38 -3.86
N ASN A 423 -17.80 37.62 -4.24
CA ASN A 423 -18.59 37.95 -5.43
C ASN A 423 -17.94 39.13 -6.20
N ASP A 424 -18.57 39.59 -7.28
CA ASP A 424 -18.04 40.68 -8.11
C ASP A 424 -17.84 42.01 -7.36
N GLU A 425 -18.69 42.31 -6.37
CA GLU A 425 -18.53 43.48 -5.50
C GLU A 425 -17.34 43.30 -4.55
N GLY A 426 -17.15 42.11 -3.99
CA GLY A 426 -15.95 41.75 -3.24
C GLY A 426 -14.68 41.93 -4.05
N LEU A 427 -14.66 41.45 -5.31
CA LEU A 427 -13.53 41.67 -6.23
C LEU A 427 -13.31 43.15 -6.58
N ARG A 428 -14.38 43.94 -6.70
CA ARG A 428 -14.27 45.40 -6.84
C ARG A 428 -13.51 46.02 -5.67
N HIS A 429 -13.77 45.55 -4.45
CA HIS A 429 -13.03 46.02 -3.28
C HIS A 429 -11.58 45.52 -3.24
N ILE A 430 -11.35 44.22 -3.52
CA ILE A 430 -10.00 43.63 -3.58
C ILE A 430 -9.12 44.35 -4.61
N SER A 431 -9.69 44.85 -5.71
CA SER A 431 -8.94 45.58 -6.75
C SER A 431 -8.17 46.82 -6.23
N ASN A 432 -8.53 47.35 -5.05
CA ASN A 432 -7.79 48.44 -4.43
C ASN A 432 -6.45 48.00 -3.82
N CYS A 433 -6.24 46.70 -3.60
CA CYS A 433 -4.96 46.12 -3.20
C CYS A 433 -4.04 45.98 -4.44
N SER A 434 -3.57 47.11 -4.95
CA SER A 434 -2.85 47.18 -6.24
C SER A 434 -1.48 46.48 -6.26
N ASN A 435 -0.93 46.16 -5.08
CA ASN A 435 0.32 45.41 -4.93
C ASN A 435 0.14 43.88 -5.00
N LEU A 436 -1.10 43.40 -5.18
CA LEU A 436 -1.38 41.96 -5.29
C LEU A 436 -0.55 41.33 -6.42
N LYS A 437 0.15 40.25 -6.05
CA LYS A 437 0.96 39.39 -6.92
C LYS A 437 0.34 38.00 -7.02
N SER A 438 -0.30 37.49 -5.97
CA SER A 438 -0.98 36.20 -5.96
C SER A 438 -2.39 36.35 -5.40
N LEU A 439 -3.39 35.93 -6.18
CA LEU A 439 -4.80 35.95 -5.77
C LEU A 439 -5.41 34.58 -6.07
N LYS A 440 -5.92 33.92 -5.03
CA LYS A 440 -6.55 32.60 -5.15
C LYS A 440 -8.03 32.69 -4.84
N LEU A 441 -8.83 32.35 -5.84
CA LEU A 441 -10.30 32.46 -5.87
C LEU A 441 -10.95 31.11 -6.17
N GLY A 442 -10.22 30.00 -5.99
CA GLY A 442 -10.73 28.68 -6.32
C GLY A 442 -12.08 28.43 -5.62
N HIS A 443 -13.03 27.80 -6.30
CA HIS A 443 -14.37 27.53 -5.80
C HIS A 443 -15.25 28.76 -5.45
N CYS A 444 -14.83 30.00 -5.73
CA CYS A 444 -15.68 31.18 -5.59
C CYS A 444 -16.69 31.24 -6.76
N ILE A 445 -17.85 30.60 -6.61
CA ILE A 445 -18.83 30.43 -7.70
C ILE A 445 -19.63 31.69 -8.05
N ASN A 446 -19.60 32.72 -7.21
CA ASN A 446 -20.39 33.95 -7.35
C ASN A 446 -19.63 35.10 -8.04
N ILE A 447 -18.47 34.82 -8.63
CA ILE A 447 -17.71 35.78 -9.44
C ILE A 447 -17.99 35.58 -10.94
N SER A 448 -17.92 36.67 -11.69
CA SER A 448 -18.10 36.71 -13.14
C SER A 448 -17.04 37.57 -13.83
N ASP A 449 -17.19 37.76 -15.15
CA ASP A 449 -16.35 38.66 -15.96
C ASP A 449 -16.30 40.10 -15.42
N LYS A 450 -17.38 40.58 -14.78
CA LYS A 450 -17.40 41.90 -14.14
C LYS A 450 -16.38 41.99 -13.00
N GLY A 451 -16.34 40.99 -12.13
CA GLY A 451 -15.39 40.92 -11.03
C GLY A 451 -13.95 40.81 -11.52
N LEU A 452 -13.70 39.97 -12.52
CA LEU A 452 -12.37 39.83 -13.12
C LEU A 452 -11.89 41.12 -13.80
N SER A 453 -12.80 41.85 -14.47
CA SER A 453 -12.52 43.16 -15.06
C SER A 453 -12.10 44.19 -14.01
N ASN A 454 -12.73 44.18 -12.83
CA ASN A 454 -12.33 45.06 -11.73
C ASN A 454 -10.88 44.79 -11.30
N ILE A 455 -10.52 43.51 -11.10
CA ILE A 455 -9.15 43.13 -10.75
C ILE A 455 -8.15 43.57 -11.83
N ALA A 456 -8.45 43.25 -13.09
CA ALA A 456 -7.57 43.57 -14.21
C ALA A 456 -7.34 45.08 -14.39
N SER A 457 -8.30 45.93 -14.00
CA SER A 457 -8.19 47.39 -14.13
C SER A 457 -7.16 48.04 -13.20
N LYS A 458 -6.81 47.39 -12.07
CA LYS A 458 -5.93 48.00 -11.04
C LYS A 458 -4.76 47.12 -10.62
N CYS A 459 -4.89 45.79 -10.64
CA CYS A 459 -3.88 44.85 -10.13
C CYS A 459 -2.86 44.44 -11.21
N SER A 460 -2.14 45.41 -11.78
CA SER A 460 -1.18 45.17 -12.89
C SER A 460 0.09 44.38 -12.50
N ASN A 461 0.34 44.17 -11.20
CA ASN A 461 1.47 43.41 -10.68
C ASN A 461 1.19 41.90 -10.51
N MET A 462 0.01 41.43 -10.93
CA MET A 462 -0.39 40.03 -10.79
C MET A 462 0.62 39.07 -11.44
N ILE A 463 1.05 38.07 -10.68
CA ILE A 463 1.98 37.00 -11.09
C ILE A 463 1.24 35.66 -11.13
N GLU A 464 0.35 35.41 -10.16
CA GLU A 464 -0.42 34.18 -10.02
C GLU A 464 -1.90 34.50 -9.80
N LEU A 465 -2.77 33.86 -10.57
CA LEU A 465 -4.21 33.95 -10.40
C LEU A 465 -4.83 32.55 -10.48
N ASP A 466 -5.52 32.13 -9.42
CA ASP A 466 -6.26 30.86 -9.39
C ASP A 466 -7.77 31.10 -9.47
N LEU A 467 -8.40 30.61 -10.55
CA LEU A 467 -9.83 30.68 -10.81
C LEU A 467 -10.47 29.28 -10.87
N TYR A 468 -9.85 28.27 -10.24
CA TYR A 468 -10.34 26.89 -10.23
C TYR A 468 -11.85 26.83 -9.93
N ARG A 469 -12.66 26.28 -10.84
CA ARG A 469 -14.14 26.15 -10.68
C ARG A 469 -14.91 27.47 -10.49
N CYS A 470 -14.38 28.61 -10.93
CA CYS A 470 -15.12 29.87 -11.02
C CYS A 470 -16.05 29.88 -12.25
N LYS A 471 -17.20 29.18 -12.14
CA LYS A 471 -18.09 28.89 -13.28
C LYS A 471 -18.69 30.11 -13.99
N GLY A 472 -18.70 31.28 -13.35
CA GLY A 472 -19.21 32.53 -13.94
C GLY A 472 -18.19 33.30 -14.79
N VAL A 473 -16.92 32.88 -14.80
CA VAL A 473 -15.86 33.52 -15.61
C VAL A 473 -15.87 32.96 -17.03
N GLY A 474 -15.91 33.85 -18.01
CA GLY A 474 -15.91 33.59 -19.45
C GLY A 474 -14.92 34.48 -20.21
N ASP A 475 -15.21 34.73 -21.49
CA ASP A 475 -14.24 35.30 -22.43
C ASP A 475 -13.96 36.80 -22.20
N GLU A 476 -14.96 37.58 -21.82
CA GLU A 476 -14.83 39.02 -21.53
C GLU A 476 -13.90 39.27 -20.33
N GLY A 477 -14.02 38.43 -19.28
CA GLY A 477 -13.16 38.51 -18.11
C GLY A 477 -11.71 38.19 -18.47
N LEU A 478 -11.49 37.17 -19.32
CA LEU A 478 -10.15 36.83 -19.82
C LEU A 478 -9.57 37.93 -20.73
N ALA A 479 -10.39 38.59 -21.55
CA ALA A 479 -9.97 39.74 -22.35
C ALA A 479 -9.48 40.89 -21.46
N ALA A 480 -10.25 41.23 -20.43
CA ALA A 480 -9.85 42.24 -19.45
C ALA A 480 -8.53 41.86 -18.76
N LEU A 481 -8.42 40.62 -18.27
CA LEU A 481 -7.22 40.10 -17.63
C LEU A 481 -6.00 40.19 -18.56
N ALA A 482 -6.15 39.76 -19.81
CA ALA A 482 -5.09 39.78 -20.80
C ALA A 482 -4.60 41.20 -21.09
N MET A 483 -5.45 42.21 -21.00
CA MET A 483 -5.08 43.63 -21.18
C MET A 483 -4.40 44.22 -19.93
N GLY A 484 -4.93 43.93 -18.74
CA GLY A 484 -4.49 44.57 -17.49
C GLY A 484 -3.30 43.91 -16.77
N CYS A 485 -3.20 42.58 -16.83
CA CYS A 485 -2.27 41.80 -16.01
C CYS A 485 -1.12 41.18 -16.83
N LYS A 486 -0.32 42.03 -17.50
CA LYS A 486 0.73 41.59 -18.43
C LYS A 486 1.90 40.81 -17.79
N LYS A 487 2.06 40.88 -16.47
CA LYS A 487 3.11 40.18 -15.71
C LYS A 487 2.72 38.76 -15.26
N LEU A 488 1.51 38.32 -15.60
CA LEU A 488 0.98 37.04 -15.15
C LEU A 488 1.83 35.88 -15.67
N LYS A 489 2.28 35.03 -14.76
CA LYS A 489 3.11 33.85 -15.02
C LYS A 489 2.35 32.55 -14.77
N LYS A 490 1.46 32.52 -13.79
CA LYS A 490 0.67 31.35 -13.39
C LYS A 490 -0.81 31.66 -13.48
N LEU A 491 -1.56 30.84 -14.21
CA LEU A 491 -2.99 30.99 -14.35
C LEU A 491 -3.68 29.63 -14.28
N ASN A 492 -4.65 29.50 -13.37
CA ASN A 492 -5.49 28.32 -13.27
C ASN A 492 -6.93 28.65 -13.68
N LEU A 493 -7.38 28.04 -14.77
CA LEU A 493 -8.70 28.15 -15.38
C LEU A 493 -9.47 26.83 -15.31
N SER A 494 -9.02 25.81 -14.55
CA SER A 494 -9.67 24.51 -14.59
C SER A 494 -11.16 24.62 -14.26
N TYR A 495 -11.99 23.91 -15.00
CA TYR A 495 -13.44 23.82 -14.80
C TYR A 495 -14.19 25.17 -14.91
N CYS A 496 -13.60 26.19 -15.52
CA CYS A 496 -14.28 27.44 -15.92
C CYS A 496 -15.03 27.24 -17.24
N ILE A 497 -16.14 26.51 -17.18
CA ILE A 497 -16.88 25.97 -18.34
C ILE A 497 -17.49 27.00 -19.31
N GLN A 498 -17.42 28.31 -19.01
CA GLN A 498 -17.92 29.36 -19.91
C GLN A 498 -16.84 29.89 -20.87
N ILE A 499 -15.57 29.57 -20.66
CA ILE A 499 -14.47 29.99 -21.53
C ILE A 499 -14.56 29.23 -22.86
N THR A 500 -14.46 29.98 -23.97
CA THR A 500 -14.48 29.47 -25.34
C THR A 500 -13.17 29.80 -26.08
N ASP A 501 -13.16 29.61 -27.39
CA ASP A 501 -12.02 29.94 -28.24
C ASP A 501 -11.66 31.44 -28.21
N GLU A 502 -12.63 32.34 -28.01
CA GLU A 502 -12.40 33.79 -27.93
C GLU A 502 -11.58 34.17 -26.69
N GLY A 503 -11.92 33.61 -25.52
CA GLY A 503 -11.16 33.82 -24.29
C GLY A 503 -9.75 33.23 -24.38
N MET A 504 -9.61 32.06 -25.00
CA MET A 504 -8.30 31.45 -25.26
C MET A 504 -7.43 32.29 -26.19
N GLN A 505 -8.01 32.90 -27.23
CA GLN A 505 -7.31 33.85 -28.08
C GLN A 505 -6.82 35.06 -27.28
N CYS A 506 -7.65 35.59 -26.37
CA CYS A 506 -7.31 36.73 -25.53
C CYS A 506 -6.10 36.44 -24.62
N ILE A 507 -6.07 35.30 -23.94
CA ILE A 507 -4.92 34.97 -23.07
C ILE A 507 -3.63 34.74 -23.86
N GLY A 508 -3.68 34.53 -25.19
CA GLY A 508 -2.51 34.55 -26.08
C GLY A 508 -1.70 35.86 -26.07
N TYR A 509 -2.28 36.95 -25.54
CA TYR A 509 -1.58 38.22 -25.32
C TYR A 509 -0.73 38.27 -24.03
N LEU A 510 -0.80 37.24 -23.16
CA LEU A 510 -0.02 37.14 -21.93
C LEU A 510 1.37 36.54 -22.21
N LYS A 511 2.31 37.38 -22.66
CA LYS A 511 3.64 36.93 -23.12
C LYS A 511 4.55 36.35 -22.03
N GLU A 512 4.28 36.65 -20.77
CA GLU A 512 5.04 36.15 -19.62
C GLU A 512 4.47 34.85 -19.03
N LEU A 513 3.35 34.34 -19.56
CA LEU A 513 2.70 33.15 -19.03
C LEU A 513 3.61 31.92 -19.18
N SER A 514 3.92 31.29 -18.05
CA SER A 514 4.78 30.12 -17.96
C SER A 514 4.04 28.88 -17.47
N GLU A 515 2.97 29.02 -16.69
CA GLU A 515 2.19 27.90 -16.16
C GLU A 515 0.70 28.15 -16.42
N LEU A 516 0.06 27.22 -17.13
CA LEU A 516 -1.38 27.26 -17.39
C LEU A 516 -2.03 25.92 -17.00
N ASP A 517 -3.04 25.99 -16.13
CA ASP A 517 -3.97 24.89 -15.89
C ASP A 517 -5.31 25.24 -16.54
N MET A 518 -5.77 24.41 -17.47
CA MET A 518 -7.01 24.58 -18.22
C MET A 518 -7.81 23.28 -18.28
N ARG A 519 -7.74 22.46 -17.22
CA ARG A 519 -8.47 21.18 -17.16
C ARG A 519 -9.97 21.34 -17.37
N ASN A 520 -10.54 20.45 -18.18
CA ASN A 520 -11.98 20.37 -18.44
C ASN A 520 -12.63 21.66 -18.97
N LEU A 521 -11.92 22.39 -19.85
CA LEU A 521 -12.51 23.49 -20.62
C LEU A 521 -13.20 22.97 -21.88
N SER A 522 -14.41 22.41 -21.70
CA SER A 522 -15.12 21.67 -22.75
C SER A 522 -15.57 22.50 -23.96
N LYS A 523 -15.61 23.83 -23.88
CA LYS A 523 -15.99 24.70 -25.02
C LYS A 523 -14.81 25.20 -25.85
N VAL A 524 -13.57 24.89 -25.43
CA VAL A 524 -12.35 25.26 -26.17
C VAL A 524 -12.04 24.21 -27.22
N THR A 525 -11.75 24.65 -28.45
CA THR A 525 -11.39 23.80 -29.57
C THR A 525 -9.94 24.05 -30.02
N SER A 526 -9.48 23.27 -31.01
CA SER A 526 -8.17 23.48 -31.63
C SER A 526 -7.98 24.89 -32.22
N ALA A 527 -9.03 25.60 -32.61
CA ALA A 527 -8.92 26.93 -33.22
C ALA A 527 -8.43 27.95 -32.18
N GLY A 528 -9.15 28.12 -31.07
CA GLY A 528 -8.75 29.03 -29.99
C GLY A 528 -7.43 28.62 -29.34
N PHE A 529 -7.22 27.32 -29.13
CA PHE A 529 -5.98 26.81 -28.55
C PHE A 529 -4.75 27.08 -29.45
N SER A 530 -4.89 27.04 -30.78
CA SER A 530 -3.79 27.36 -31.70
C SER A 530 -3.39 28.83 -31.62
N TYR A 531 -4.36 29.75 -31.50
CA TYR A 531 -4.06 31.17 -31.29
C TYR A 531 -3.32 31.39 -29.97
N PHE A 532 -3.80 30.78 -28.88
CA PHE A 532 -3.11 30.79 -27.59
C PHE A 532 -1.65 30.32 -27.72
N ALA A 533 -1.42 29.15 -28.33
CA ALA A 533 -0.10 28.55 -28.47
C ALA A 533 0.87 29.45 -29.25
N SER A 534 0.39 30.13 -30.30
CA SER A 534 1.20 31.09 -31.08
C SER A 534 1.57 32.35 -30.28
N GLY A 535 0.78 32.68 -29.27
CA GLY A 535 0.95 33.87 -28.45
C GLY A 535 1.90 33.67 -27.26
N CYS A 536 1.81 32.51 -26.59
CA CYS A 536 2.43 32.24 -25.29
C CYS A 536 3.71 31.39 -25.41
N MET A 537 4.79 31.97 -25.95
CA MET A 537 6.04 31.25 -26.25
C MET A 537 6.92 30.91 -25.03
N LYS A 538 6.60 31.46 -23.85
CA LYS A 538 7.33 31.20 -22.58
C LYS A 538 6.74 30.05 -21.75
N LEU A 539 5.72 29.37 -22.27
CA LEU A 539 5.04 28.29 -21.56
C LEU A 539 6.03 27.17 -21.18
N ALA A 540 6.07 26.86 -19.89
CA ALA A 540 6.92 25.83 -19.27
C ALA A 540 6.09 24.68 -18.72
N GLU A 541 4.89 24.95 -18.17
CA GLU A 541 3.96 23.92 -17.70
C GLU A 541 2.55 24.15 -18.26
N LEU A 542 1.95 23.06 -18.75
CA LEU A 542 0.58 23.07 -19.26
C LEU A 542 -0.19 21.84 -18.75
N ASP A 543 -1.29 22.06 -18.04
CA ASP A 543 -2.26 21.01 -17.72
C ASP A 543 -3.57 21.25 -18.49
N MET A 544 -3.88 20.35 -19.41
CA MET A 544 -5.10 20.41 -20.22
C MET A 544 -5.90 19.12 -20.13
N LYS A 545 -5.79 18.40 -19.00
CA LYS A 545 -6.52 17.14 -18.81
C LYS A 545 -8.03 17.32 -19.05
N ASN A 546 -8.63 16.37 -19.78
CA ASN A 546 -10.06 16.32 -20.12
C ASN A 546 -10.53 17.48 -21.02
N CYS A 547 -9.68 17.94 -21.94
CA CYS A 547 -10.02 18.92 -22.98
C CYS A 547 -10.23 18.23 -24.34
N ASP A 548 -11.36 17.55 -24.49
CA ASP A 548 -11.59 16.54 -25.54
C ASP A 548 -11.86 17.13 -26.93
N ASN A 549 -12.15 18.44 -26.99
CA ASN A 549 -12.41 19.18 -28.22
C ASN A 549 -11.14 19.77 -28.88
N ILE A 550 -9.97 19.54 -28.27
CA ILE A 550 -8.67 19.86 -28.87
C ILE A 550 -8.15 18.59 -29.57
N THR A 551 -7.98 18.70 -30.88
CA THR A 551 -7.50 17.65 -31.78
C THR A 551 -6.05 17.87 -32.20
N ASP A 552 -5.50 16.99 -33.03
CA ASP A 552 -4.11 17.04 -33.52
C ASP A 552 -3.67 18.40 -34.08
N SER A 553 -4.57 19.19 -34.67
CA SER A 553 -4.23 20.53 -35.19
C SER A 553 -3.81 21.50 -34.07
N GLY A 554 -4.49 21.48 -32.93
CA GLY A 554 -4.14 22.28 -31.77
C GLY A 554 -2.81 21.83 -31.14
N PHE A 555 -2.61 20.52 -31.01
CA PHE A 555 -1.33 19.97 -30.52
C PHE A 555 -0.16 20.27 -31.46
N LEU A 556 -0.38 20.26 -32.78
CA LEU A 556 0.65 20.66 -33.73
C LEU A 556 1.05 22.13 -33.55
N ALA A 557 0.08 23.03 -33.40
CA ALA A 557 0.33 24.44 -33.15
C ALA A 557 1.14 24.65 -31.85
N LEU A 558 0.80 23.93 -30.77
CA LEU A 558 1.56 23.91 -29.52
C LEU A 558 3.01 23.47 -29.76
N SER A 559 3.22 22.38 -30.50
CA SER A 559 4.54 21.83 -30.79
C SER A 559 5.45 22.80 -31.59
N CYS A 560 4.85 23.66 -32.42
CA CYS A 560 5.58 24.63 -33.24
C CYS A 560 6.06 25.83 -32.42
N HIS A 561 5.24 26.33 -31.50
CA HIS A 561 5.46 27.63 -30.85
C HIS A 561 5.94 27.52 -29.39
N SER A 562 5.61 26.45 -28.66
CA SER A 562 5.91 26.30 -27.22
C SER A 562 7.19 25.48 -26.98
N LYS A 563 8.32 25.89 -27.56
CA LYS A 563 9.60 25.17 -27.46
C LYS A 563 10.20 25.10 -26.05
N ASN A 564 9.72 25.94 -25.13
CA ASN A 564 10.16 25.98 -23.74
C ASN A 564 9.38 25.03 -22.82
N LEU A 565 8.41 24.26 -23.34
CA LEU A 565 7.55 23.42 -22.52
C LEU A 565 8.36 22.29 -21.86
N ILE A 566 8.32 22.24 -20.53
CA ILE A 566 9.01 21.27 -19.67
C ILE A 566 8.02 20.22 -19.17
N GLN A 567 6.80 20.63 -18.81
CA GLN A 567 5.75 19.74 -18.30
C GLN A 567 4.47 19.87 -19.13
N ILE A 568 3.88 18.73 -19.47
CA ILE A 568 2.57 18.68 -20.12
C ILE A 568 1.67 17.60 -19.50
N ASN A 569 0.39 17.90 -19.33
CA ASN A 569 -0.64 16.90 -19.00
C ASN A 569 -1.74 16.90 -20.06
N LEU A 570 -1.78 15.82 -20.85
CA LEU A 570 -2.72 15.58 -21.93
C LEU A 570 -3.80 14.57 -21.56
N SER A 571 -3.85 14.16 -20.29
CA SER A 571 -4.67 13.02 -19.91
C SER A 571 -6.15 13.21 -20.31
N TYR A 572 -6.80 12.17 -20.82
CA TYR A 572 -8.18 12.20 -21.32
C TYR A 572 -8.40 13.07 -22.57
N CYS A 573 -7.38 13.68 -23.17
CA CYS A 573 -7.53 14.44 -24.43
C CYS A 573 -7.68 13.54 -25.66
N ARG A 574 -8.28 14.08 -26.71
CA ARG A 574 -8.56 13.39 -27.98
C ARG A 574 -7.43 13.59 -29.02
N ILE A 575 -6.22 13.16 -28.67
CA ILE A 575 -5.04 13.17 -29.56
C ILE A 575 -4.86 11.82 -30.26
N SER A 576 -4.43 11.81 -31.53
CA SER A 576 -4.11 10.57 -32.27
C SER A 576 -2.64 10.17 -32.16
N ASP A 577 -2.29 8.97 -32.64
CA ASP A 577 -0.90 8.51 -32.81
C ASP A 577 -0.01 9.55 -33.50
N VAL A 578 -0.51 10.13 -34.61
CA VAL A 578 0.25 11.08 -35.42
C VAL A 578 0.43 12.40 -34.68
N GLY A 579 -0.62 12.85 -33.99
CA GLY A 579 -0.59 14.06 -33.16
C GLY A 579 0.42 13.94 -32.03
N LEU A 580 0.37 12.84 -31.28
CA LEU A 580 1.25 12.59 -30.13
C LEU A 580 2.72 12.47 -30.57
N TYR A 581 2.98 11.71 -31.63
CA TYR A 581 4.32 11.56 -32.21
C TYR A 581 4.93 12.91 -32.59
N LYS A 582 4.20 13.75 -33.34
CA LYS A 582 4.70 15.07 -33.77
C LYS A 582 4.91 16.01 -32.59
N LEU A 583 3.99 16.01 -31.64
CA LEU A 583 4.08 16.85 -30.44
C LEU A 583 5.35 16.53 -29.65
N MET A 584 5.54 15.26 -29.29
CA MET A 584 6.66 14.83 -28.45
C MET A 584 8.00 14.90 -29.18
N GLY A 585 8.03 14.70 -30.50
CA GLY A 585 9.23 14.88 -31.31
C GLY A 585 9.69 16.34 -31.42
N ASN A 586 8.76 17.29 -31.50
CA ASN A 586 9.06 18.71 -31.70
C ASN A 586 9.34 19.50 -30.42
N LEU A 587 8.84 19.03 -29.26
CA LEU A 587 9.06 19.66 -27.96
C LEU A 587 10.41 19.22 -27.38
N THR A 588 11.47 19.96 -27.71
CA THR A 588 12.86 19.60 -27.37
C THR A 588 13.21 19.79 -25.90
N CYS A 589 12.43 20.55 -25.13
CA CYS A 589 12.65 20.80 -23.70
C CYS A 589 11.78 19.94 -22.78
N LEU A 590 10.90 19.09 -23.34
CA LEU A 590 9.91 18.34 -22.58
C LEU A 590 10.56 17.28 -21.68
N GLN A 591 10.20 17.28 -20.40
CA GLN A 591 10.78 16.43 -19.36
C GLN A 591 9.72 15.67 -18.55
N ASP A 592 8.56 16.27 -18.22
CA ASP A 592 7.43 15.59 -17.56
C ASP A 592 6.22 15.54 -18.50
N ALA A 593 5.70 14.35 -18.79
CA ALA A 593 4.51 14.18 -19.61
C ALA A 593 3.50 13.25 -18.94
N LYS A 594 2.28 13.74 -18.67
CA LYS A 594 1.15 12.93 -18.19
C LYS A 594 0.21 12.62 -19.36
N LEU A 595 0.13 11.36 -19.75
CA LEU A 595 -0.55 10.82 -20.93
C LEU A 595 -1.54 9.71 -20.52
N LEU A 596 -2.38 9.95 -19.51
CA LEU A 596 -3.34 8.97 -19.02
C LEU A 596 -4.61 8.98 -19.87
N ASN A 597 -5.14 7.81 -20.20
CA ASN A 597 -6.44 7.62 -20.85
C ASN A 597 -6.60 8.34 -22.19
N LEU A 598 -5.55 8.29 -23.02
CA LEU A 598 -5.59 8.75 -24.41
C LEU A 598 -6.22 7.64 -25.29
N THR A 599 -7.55 7.53 -25.30
CA THR A 599 -8.27 6.44 -25.98
C THR A 599 -8.03 6.37 -27.48
N ASN A 600 -7.53 7.45 -28.08
CA ASN A 600 -7.27 7.59 -29.50
C ASN A 600 -5.80 7.35 -29.87
N VAL A 601 -4.95 6.99 -28.90
CA VAL A 601 -3.55 6.64 -29.12
C VAL A 601 -3.37 5.14 -28.93
N THR A 602 -2.86 4.47 -29.96
CA THR A 602 -2.49 3.06 -29.95
C THR A 602 -1.14 2.84 -29.28
N MET A 603 -0.83 1.59 -28.97
CA MET A 603 0.47 1.15 -28.46
C MET A 603 1.64 1.58 -29.35
N ASN A 604 1.46 1.49 -30.67
CA ASN A 604 2.47 1.93 -31.63
C ASN A 604 2.63 3.46 -31.63
N GLY A 605 1.53 4.20 -31.44
CA GLY A 605 1.58 5.65 -31.28
C GLY A 605 2.41 6.10 -30.08
N PHE A 606 2.24 5.43 -28.93
CA PHE A 606 3.06 5.67 -27.75
C PHE A 606 4.55 5.32 -27.98
N ASP A 607 4.85 4.16 -28.55
CA ASP A 607 6.23 3.75 -28.87
C ASP A 607 6.92 4.76 -29.79
N LEU A 608 6.27 5.17 -30.88
CA LEU A 608 6.78 6.18 -31.82
C LEU A 608 7.05 7.51 -31.12
N ALA A 609 6.11 7.99 -30.31
CA ALA A 609 6.24 9.28 -29.63
C ALA A 609 7.36 9.28 -28.57
N LEU A 610 7.51 8.18 -27.84
CA LEU A 610 8.59 8.00 -26.86
C LEU A 610 9.97 7.90 -27.53
N ARG A 611 10.08 7.16 -28.65
CA ARG A 611 11.33 7.10 -29.43
C ARG A 611 11.72 8.46 -29.99
N ALA A 612 10.76 9.22 -30.52
CA ALA A 612 10.98 10.58 -31.03
C ALA A 612 11.44 11.56 -29.93
N SER A 613 11.18 11.23 -28.66
CA SER A 613 11.59 12.01 -27.50
C SER A 613 13.07 11.82 -27.13
N CYS A 614 13.81 10.91 -27.79
CA CYS A 614 15.26 10.66 -27.65
C CYS A 614 15.79 10.67 -26.20
N PHE A 615 15.11 9.99 -25.26
CA PHE A 615 15.50 9.91 -23.84
C PHE A 615 15.51 11.24 -23.06
N ARG A 616 14.88 12.31 -23.58
CA ARG A 616 14.78 13.62 -22.92
C ARG A 616 13.80 13.64 -21.74
N LEU A 617 12.80 12.77 -21.78
CA LEU A 617 11.76 12.67 -20.75
C LEU A 617 12.35 12.09 -19.46
N LYS A 618 12.25 12.87 -18.38
CA LYS A 618 12.63 12.45 -17.02
C LYS A 618 11.50 11.70 -16.32
N LYS A 619 10.26 12.07 -16.62
CA LYS A 619 9.08 11.49 -16.02
C LYS A 619 7.97 11.41 -17.05
N VAL A 620 7.40 10.23 -17.19
CA VAL A 620 6.23 10.04 -18.03
C VAL A 620 5.21 9.28 -17.22
N LYS A 621 4.02 9.86 -17.05
CA LYS A 621 2.89 9.20 -16.42
C LYS A 621 1.89 8.83 -17.51
N MET A 622 2.02 7.64 -18.10
CA MET A 622 1.06 7.14 -19.09
C MET A 622 0.06 6.19 -18.43
N LEU A 623 -1.05 5.90 -19.12
CA LEU A 623 -1.87 4.75 -18.74
C LEU A 623 -1.06 3.49 -19.07
N ALA A 624 -0.89 2.56 -18.14
CA ALA A 624 -0.09 1.35 -18.36
C ALA A 624 -0.82 0.30 -19.20
N LEU A 625 -1.13 0.68 -20.44
CA LEU A 625 -1.31 -0.28 -21.52
C LEU A 625 0.00 -0.50 -22.30
N VAL A 626 1.02 0.36 -22.10
CA VAL A 626 2.44 -0.03 -22.15
C VAL A 626 2.84 -0.37 -20.71
N SER A 627 2.68 -1.63 -20.30
CA SER A 627 2.70 -2.12 -18.90
C SER A 627 3.91 -1.61 -18.08
N PRO A 628 3.83 -1.32 -16.75
CA PRO A 628 2.85 -1.73 -15.72
C PRO A 628 2.27 -0.55 -14.87
N SER A 629 0.98 -0.51 -14.55
CA SER A 629 0.40 0.39 -13.53
C SER A 629 -1.02 0.01 -13.11
N LYS A 630 -1.14 -0.42 -11.85
CA LYS A 630 -2.31 -0.26 -11.01
C LYS A 630 -1.93 -0.60 -9.57
N SER A 631 -1.27 0.36 -8.89
CA SER A 631 -0.65 0.29 -7.54
C SER A 631 0.25 -0.92 -7.32
N LEU A 632 1.39 -0.76 -6.64
CA LEU A 632 2.20 -1.93 -6.27
C LEU A 632 1.40 -2.93 -5.41
N SER A 633 0.21 -2.55 -4.92
CA SER A 633 -0.70 -3.41 -4.18
C SER A 633 -1.82 -4.07 -5.00
N ASP A 634 -2.31 -3.45 -6.08
CA ASP A 634 -3.52 -3.92 -6.79
C ASP A 634 -3.21 -4.53 -8.17
N GLU A 635 -1.98 -4.46 -8.65
CA GLU A 635 -1.45 -5.27 -9.77
C GLU A 635 -0.89 -6.60 -9.26
N LEU A 636 -0.23 -6.60 -8.09
CA LEU A 636 0.26 -7.81 -7.44
C LEU A 636 -0.86 -8.81 -7.10
N ILE A 637 -2.11 -8.37 -7.02
CA ILE A 637 -3.23 -9.27 -6.65
C ILE A 637 -3.55 -10.28 -7.74
N CYS A 638 -3.49 -9.89 -9.02
CA CYS A 638 -3.68 -10.83 -10.11
C CYS A 638 -2.46 -11.74 -10.26
N ASP A 639 -1.26 -11.28 -9.90
CA ASP A 639 -0.07 -12.14 -9.82
C ASP A 639 -0.12 -13.12 -8.64
N SER A 640 -0.96 -12.84 -7.64
CA SER A 640 -1.12 -13.71 -6.46
C SER A 640 -2.04 -14.91 -6.70
N THR A 641 -2.86 -14.92 -7.77
CA THR A 641 -3.67 -16.08 -8.19
C THR A 641 -2.92 -16.91 -9.24
N PRO A 642 -3.10 -18.25 -9.28
CA PRO A 642 -2.66 -19.09 -10.40
C PRO A 642 -3.23 -18.69 -11.78
N PHE A 643 -4.25 -17.82 -11.85
CA PHE A 643 -4.89 -17.39 -13.10
C PHE A 643 -4.77 -15.88 -13.36
N PRO A 644 -3.55 -15.33 -13.50
CA PRO A 644 -3.30 -13.89 -13.61
C PRO A 644 -3.92 -13.27 -14.87
N SER A 645 -3.91 -13.98 -16.00
CA SER A 645 -4.49 -13.52 -17.26
C SER A 645 -6.02 -13.36 -17.18
N PHE A 646 -6.70 -14.32 -16.53
CA PHE A 646 -8.14 -14.29 -16.30
C PHE A 646 -8.54 -13.19 -15.31
N CYS A 647 -7.78 -13.02 -14.22
CA CYS A 647 -7.97 -11.92 -13.27
C CYS A 647 -7.87 -10.54 -13.95
N ASN A 648 -6.83 -10.35 -14.76
CA ASN A 648 -6.58 -9.10 -15.47
C ASN A 648 -7.67 -8.78 -16.52
N SER A 649 -8.20 -9.78 -17.23
CA SER A 649 -9.24 -9.56 -18.25
C SER A 649 -10.54 -9.01 -17.65
N MET A 650 -10.98 -9.54 -16.50
CA MET A 650 -12.18 -9.08 -15.80
C MET A 650 -12.02 -7.66 -15.22
N ARG A 651 -10.80 -7.28 -14.83
CA ARG A 651 -10.47 -5.96 -14.27
C ARG A 651 -10.41 -4.85 -15.32
N LEU A 652 -10.18 -5.20 -16.59
CA LEU A 652 -10.16 -4.23 -17.70
C LEU A 652 -11.56 -3.83 -18.18
N GLN A 653 -12.58 -4.63 -17.87
CA GLN A 653 -13.96 -4.38 -18.30
C GLN A 653 -14.72 -3.40 -17.38
N TYR A 654 -14.27 -3.22 -16.13
CA TYR A 654 -14.98 -2.46 -15.11
C TYR A 654 -14.01 -1.64 -14.24
N ASP A 655 -14.35 -0.38 -13.94
CA ASP A 655 -13.56 0.47 -13.04
C ASP A 655 -14.11 0.38 -11.61
N PHE A 656 -13.28 -0.06 -10.66
CA PHE A 656 -13.64 -0.23 -9.25
C PHE A 656 -12.84 0.77 -8.40
N GLY A 657 -13.52 1.46 -7.48
CA GLY A 657 -12.91 2.50 -6.63
C GLY A 657 -12.02 1.96 -5.51
N SER A 658 -12.13 0.67 -5.18
CA SER A 658 -11.26 -0.02 -4.22
C SER A 658 -11.11 -1.51 -4.51
N ILE A 659 -10.09 -2.13 -3.92
CA ILE A 659 -9.87 -3.58 -4.00
C ILE A 659 -10.97 -4.37 -3.29
N GLN A 660 -11.57 -3.80 -2.25
CA GLN A 660 -12.72 -4.38 -1.56
C GLN A 660 -13.98 -4.37 -2.45
N GLU A 661 -14.20 -3.32 -3.24
CA GLU A 661 -15.28 -3.29 -4.22
C GLU A 661 -15.08 -4.32 -5.33
N TYR A 662 -13.83 -4.49 -5.79
CA TYR A 662 -13.49 -5.53 -6.76
C TYR A 662 -13.72 -6.94 -6.19
N GLY A 663 -13.30 -7.21 -4.95
CA GLY A 663 -13.54 -8.49 -4.28
C GLY A 663 -15.04 -8.81 -4.14
N ARG A 664 -15.87 -7.84 -3.75
CA ARG A 664 -17.33 -8.01 -3.69
C ARG A 664 -17.94 -8.30 -5.06
N PHE A 665 -17.44 -7.64 -6.11
CA PHE A 665 -17.89 -7.89 -7.47
C PHE A 665 -17.55 -9.32 -7.91
N ILE A 666 -16.31 -9.76 -7.72
CA ILE A 666 -15.89 -11.12 -8.08
C ILE A 666 -16.68 -12.17 -7.30
N LEU A 667 -16.98 -11.94 -6.02
CA LEU A 667 -17.85 -12.83 -5.24
C LEU A 667 -19.27 -12.92 -5.82
N LYS A 668 -19.87 -11.80 -6.24
CA LYS A 668 -21.18 -11.81 -6.92
C LYS A 668 -21.14 -12.59 -8.22
N GLN A 669 -20.07 -12.46 -9.00
CA GLN A 669 -19.90 -13.25 -10.23
C GLN A 669 -19.69 -14.74 -9.95
N SER A 670 -18.96 -15.07 -8.88
CA SER A 670 -18.76 -16.46 -8.44
C SER A 670 -20.08 -17.11 -8.01
N ILE A 671 -20.95 -16.36 -7.33
CA ILE A 671 -22.32 -16.82 -6.99
C ILE A 671 -23.11 -17.09 -8.27
N SER A 672 -23.20 -16.11 -9.18
CA SER A 672 -23.98 -16.24 -10.41
C SER A 672 -23.48 -17.39 -11.31
N SER A 673 -22.16 -17.55 -11.43
CA SER A 673 -21.54 -18.67 -12.14
C SER A 673 -21.92 -20.01 -11.51
N THR A 674 -21.87 -20.11 -10.18
CA THR A 674 -22.20 -21.35 -9.46
C THR A 674 -23.70 -21.69 -9.53
N GLU A 675 -24.58 -20.70 -9.48
CA GLU A 675 -26.02 -20.88 -9.68
C GLU A 675 -26.33 -21.41 -11.09
N ASN A 676 -25.63 -20.91 -12.11
CA ASN A 676 -25.78 -21.40 -13.47
C ASN A 676 -25.34 -22.87 -13.59
N VAL A 677 -24.18 -23.24 -13.03
CA VAL A 677 -23.72 -24.63 -13.00
C VAL A 677 -24.73 -25.53 -12.27
N LEU A 678 -25.21 -25.12 -11.10
CA LEU A 678 -26.21 -25.88 -10.34
C LEU A 678 -27.50 -26.09 -11.16
N SER A 679 -27.97 -25.05 -11.86
CA SER A 679 -29.14 -25.13 -12.75
C SER A 679 -28.93 -26.15 -13.88
N MET A 680 -27.76 -26.12 -14.53
CA MET A 680 -27.41 -27.08 -15.59
C MET A 680 -27.36 -28.52 -15.06
N VAL A 681 -26.72 -28.73 -13.91
CA VAL A 681 -26.64 -30.04 -13.24
C VAL A 681 -28.04 -30.57 -12.91
N ASN A 682 -28.92 -29.72 -12.35
CA ASN A 682 -30.30 -30.07 -12.07
C ASN A 682 -31.06 -30.49 -13.33
N GLY A 683 -30.89 -29.75 -14.44
CA GLY A 683 -31.51 -30.09 -15.72
C GLY A 683 -31.10 -31.48 -16.23
N TYR A 684 -29.82 -31.86 -16.09
CA TYR A 684 -29.36 -33.21 -16.44
C TYR A 684 -29.89 -34.28 -15.48
N LEU A 685 -29.97 -33.97 -14.18
CA LEU A 685 -30.53 -34.86 -13.15
C LEU A 685 -32.05 -35.02 -13.23
N GLU A 686 -32.78 -34.12 -13.90
CA GLU A 686 -34.21 -34.27 -14.17
C GLU A 686 -34.48 -35.17 -15.38
N LEU A 687 -33.57 -35.15 -16.37
CA LEU A 687 -33.70 -35.92 -17.61
C LEU A 687 -33.27 -37.39 -17.50
N ARG A 688 -32.81 -37.88 -16.31
CA ARG A 688 -32.12 -39.16 -15.93
C ARG A 688 -32.09 -40.35 -16.89
N ILE A 689 -33.11 -40.50 -17.74
CA ILE A 689 -33.30 -41.54 -18.74
C ILE A 689 -32.06 -41.68 -19.64
N GLY A 690 -31.39 -42.83 -19.56
CA GLY A 690 -30.28 -43.21 -20.44
C GLY A 690 -28.87 -42.85 -19.92
N LEU A 691 -28.74 -42.29 -18.72
CA LEU A 691 -27.44 -42.03 -18.10
C LEU A 691 -26.92 -43.27 -17.37
N GLN A 692 -25.59 -43.46 -17.41
CA GLN A 692 -24.92 -44.49 -16.59
C GLN A 692 -24.99 -44.13 -15.11
N GLU A 693 -25.03 -45.13 -14.24
CA GLU A 693 -25.15 -44.95 -12.78
C GLU A 693 -24.04 -44.08 -12.18
N TYR A 694 -22.78 -44.33 -12.57
CA TYR A 694 -21.64 -43.47 -12.19
C TYR A 694 -21.85 -42.00 -12.61
N THR A 695 -22.42 -41.76 -13.80
CA THR A 695 -22.72 -40.39 -14.27
C THR A 695 -23.77 -39.72 -13.40
N ILE A 696 -24.78 -40.46 -12.93
CA ILE A 696 -25.79 -39.94 -12.02
C ILE A 696 -25.14 -39.54 -10.70
N HIS A 697 -24.30 -40.40 -10.12
CA HIS A 697 -23.59 -40.10 -8.88
C HIS A 697 -22.63 -38.91 -9.00
N ALA A 698 -21.90 -38.78 -10.11
CA ALA A 698 -21.04 -37.63 -10.36
C ALA A 698 -21.84 -36.32 -10.47
N LEU A 699 -23.04 -36.36 -11.06
CA LEU A 699 -23.93 -35.19 -11.11
C LEU A 699 -24.51 -34.86 -9.73
N GLU A 700 -24.87 -35.87 -8.93
CA GLU A 700 -25.33 -35.68 -7.54
C GLU A 700 -24.23 -35.09 -6.65
N ASP A 701 -22.98 -35.49 -6.86
CA ASP A 701 -21.81 -34.86 -6.23
C ASP A 701 -21.74 -33.38 -6.59
N CYS A 702 -21.74 -33.06 -7.88
CA CYS A 702 -21.71 -31.70 -8.37
C CYS A 702 -22.86 -30.85 -7.83
N GLN A 703 -24.07 -31.41 -7.75
CA GLN A 703 -25.25 -30.74 -7.21
C GLN A 703 -25.05 -30.33 -5.74
N LEU A 704 -24.58 -31.25 -4.90
CA LEU A 704 -24.29 -30.97 -3.50
C LEU A 704 -23.16 -29.93 -3.36
N LEU A 705 -22.07 -30.12 -4.10
CA LEU A 705 -20.86 -29.31 -4.01
C LEU A 705 -21.10 -27.85 -4.47
N THR A 706 -21.85 -27.66 -5.54
CA THR A 706 -22.25 -26.32 -6.02
C THR A 706 -23.24 -25.66 -5.06
N SER A 707 -24.18 -26.41 -4.48
CA SER A 707 -25.09 -25.90 -3.45
C SER A 707 -24.33 -25.40 -2.20
N LEU A 708 -23.31 -26.14 -1.76
CA LEU A 708 -22.44 -25.70 -0.66
C LEU A 708 -21.65 -24.44 -1.02
N ASN A 709 -21.15 -24.36 -2.25
CA ASN A 709 -20.40 -23.19 -2.70
C ASN A 709 -21.24 -21.91 -2.70
N ILE A 710 -22.51 -21.99 -3.11
CA ILE A 710 -23.43 -20.86 -3.04
C ILE A 710 -23.57 -20.39 -1.58
N ASP A 711 -23.82 -21.30 -0.63
CA ASP A 711 -23.93 -20.95 0.79
C ASP A 711 -22.65 -20.28 1.31
N PHE A 712 -21.48 -20.80 0.94
CA PHE A 712 -20.18 -20.28 1.36
C PHE A 712 -19.92 -18.89 0.78
N PHE A 713 -20.24 -18.65 -0.50
CA PHE A 713 -20.10 -17.34 -1.10
C PHE A 713 -21.07 -16.32 -0.55
N VAL A 714 -22.34 -16.69 -0.36
CA VAL A 714 -23.37 -15.81 0.22
C VAL A 714 -22.95 -15.39 1.63
N LYS A 715 -22.57 -16.34 2.50
CA LYS A 715 -22.10 -16.03 3.85
C LYS A 715 -20.87 -15.11 3.85
N THR A 716 -19.94 -15.34 2.93
CA THR A 716 -18.75 -14.51 2.77
C THR A 716 -19.12 -13.09 2.32
N LEU A 717 -19.99 -12.95 1.32
CA LEU A 717 -20.43 -11.66 0.80
C LEU A 717 -21.23 -10.86 1.85
N GLU A 718 -22.12 -11.51 2.59
CA GLU A 718 -22.88 -10.91 3.69
C GLU A 718 -21.94 -10.37 4.77
N SER A 719 -20.99 -11.19 5.22
CA SER A 719 -20.00 -10.80 6.24
C SER A 719 -19.16 -9.62 5.78
N LEU A 720 -18.74 -9.63 4.51
CA LEU A 720 -17.98 -8.53 3.95
C LEU A 720 -18.83 -7.26 3.83
N ASN A 721 -20.11 -7.33 3.47
CA ASN A 721 -20.95 -6.13 3.21
C ASN A 721 -21.14 -5.24 4.44
N LEU A 722 -20.91 -5.77 5.63
CA LEU A 722 -21.02 -5.04 6.89
C LEU A 722 -19.78 -4.18 7.20
N THR A 723 -18.61 -4.48 6.63
CA THR A 723 -17.35 -3.83 7.00
C THR A 723 -16.22 -4.01 5.97
N ASN A 724 -15.32 -3.02 5.90
CA ASN A 724 -14.08 -3.13 5.12
C ASN A 724 -12.88 -3.65 5.94
N LYS A 725 -13.09 -3.98 7.23
CA LYS A 725 -12.09 -4.61 8.11
C LYS A 725 -12.73 -5.75 8.88
N ILE A 726 -12.07 -6.91 8.88
CA ILE A 726 -12.53 -8.11 9.56
C ILE A 726 -11.50 -8.49 10.63
N ASP A 727 -11.97 -8.99 11.78
CA ASP A 727 -11.11 -9.48 12.85
C ASP A 727 -10.51 -10.85 12.50
N GLY A 728 -9.42 -11.22 13.18
CA GLY A 728 -8.65 -12.44 12.86
C GLY A 728 -9.48 -13.73 12.78
N PRO A 729 -10.34 -14.05 13.77
CA PRO A 729 -11.14 -15.27 13.75
C PRO A 729 -12.11 -15.34 12.56
N THR A 730 -12.83 -14.26 12.29
CA THR A 730 -13.76 -14.18 11.15
C THR A 730 -13.00 -14.24 9.83
N ALA A 731 -11.84 -13.59 9.72
CA ALA A 731 -10.99 -13.68 8.52
C ALA A 731 -10.52 -15.12 8.25
N SER A 732 -10.15 -15.86 9.30
CA SER A 732 -9.78 -17.28 9.20
C SER A 732 -10.95 -18.17 8.79
N GLU A 733 -12.15 -17.89 9.28
CA GLU A 733 -13.37 -18.60 8.88
C GLU A 733 -13.66 -18.38 7.39
N LEU A 734 -13.75 -17.13 6.95
CA LEU A 734 -14.06 -16.80 5.56
C LEU A 734 -12.99 -17.32 4.58
N LEU A 735 -11.71 -17.30 4.97
CA LEU A 735 -10.63 -17.91 4.18
C LEU A 735 -10.83 -19.42 4.00
N SER A 736 -11.31 -20.11 5.04
CA SER A 736 -11.59 -21.55 4.98
C SER A 736 -12.77 -21.84 4.07
N LEU A 737 -13.84 -21.02 4.13
CA LEU A 737 -15.00 -21.14 3.25
C LEU A 737 -14.62 -20.95 1.77
N LEU A 738 -13.85 -19.91 1.45
CA LEU A 738 -13.37 -19.66 0.08
C LEU A 738 -12.38 -20.73 -0.40
N SER A 739 -11.56 -21.31 0.50
CA SER A 739 -10.69 -22.43 0.14
C SER A 739 -11.48 -23.69 -0.18
N ALA A 740 -12.60 -23.92 0.51
CA ALA A 740 -13.50 -25.05 0.26
C ALA A 740 -14.22 -24.92 -1.09
N THR A 741 -14.54 -23.71 -1.56
CA THR A 741 -15.24 -23.55 -2.85
C THR A 741 -14.44 -24.07 -4.04
N LEU A 742 -13.13 -23.76 -4.07
CA LEU A 742 -12.19 -24.33 -5.05
C LEU A 742 -12.14 -25.86 -4.97
N THR A 743 -12.05 -26.42 -3.78
CA THR A 743 -12.01 -27.87 -3.59
C THR A 743 -13.28 -28.54 -4.10
N ASN A 744 -14.44 -27.94 -3.83
CA ASN A 744 -15.73 -28.44 -4.26
C ASN A 744 -15.87 -28.42 -5.80
N TYR A 745 -15.43 -27.33 -6.45
CA TYR A 745 -15.37 -27.28 -7.92
C TYR A 745 -14.44 -28.35 -8.49
N GLN A 746 -13.24 -28.49 -7.93
CA GLN A 746 -12.27 -29.50 -8.38
C GLN A 746 -12.81 -30.92 -8.19
N THR A 747 -13.49 -31.20 -7.07
CA THR A 747 -14.08 -32.53 -6.81
C THR A 747 -15.17 -32.86 -7.82
N CYS A 748 -16.02 -31.88 -8.18
CA CYS A 748 -17.01 -32.04 -9.23
C CYS A 748 -16.35 -32.29 -10.61
N LEU A 749 -15.30 -31.53 -10.94
CA LEU A 749 -14.53 -31.74 -12.18
C LEU A 749 -13.91 -33.14 -12.24
N ASP A 750 -13.26 -33.60 -11.17
CA ASP A 750 -12.62 -34.92 -11.09
C ASP A 750 -13.66 -36.05 -11.29
N GLY A 751 -14.85 -35.91 -10.71
CA GLY A 751 -15.96 -36.84 -10.91
C GLY A 751 -16.44 -36.91 -12.37
N LEU A 752 -16.51 -35.76 -13.05
CA LEU A 752 -16.90 -35.67 -14.46
C LEU A 752 -15.81 -36.16 -15.42
N GLU A 753 -14.54 -36.01 -15.07
CA GLU A 753 -13.41 -36.47 -15.89
C GLU A 753 -13.36 -37.99 -16.03
N ALA A 754 -13.84 -38.71 -15.01
CA ALA A 754 -13.97 -40.16 -14.99
C ALA A 754 -15.11 -40.70 -15.89
N ILE A 755 -16.00 -39.82 -16.37
CA ILE A 755 -17.05 -40.18 -17.35
C ILE A 755 -16.45 -40.23 -18.77
N ASN A 756 -17.08 -41.01 -19.65
CA ASN A 756 -16.72 -41.11 -21.07
C ASN A 756 -16.35 -39.73 -21.68
N PRO A 757 -15.14 -39.56 -22.24
CA PRO A 757 -14.67 -38.30 -22.84
C PRO A 757 -15.60 -37.73 -23.92
N LEU A 758 -16.39 -38.56 -24.60
CA LEU A 758 -17.35 -38.15 -25.64
C LEU A 758 -18.74 -37.81 -25.07
N SER A 759 -18.93 -37.83 -23.75
CA SER A 759 -20.19 -37.47 -23.10
C SER A 759 -20.51 -35.98 -23.33
N ALA A 760 -21.68 -35.70 -23.88
CA ALA A 760 -22.18 -34.33 -24.05
C ALA A 760 -22.26 -33.57 -22.70
N ILE A 761 -22.49 -34.28 -21.60
CA ILE A 761 -22.55 -33.72 -20.23
C ILE A 761 -21.18 -33.20 -19.80
N ARG A 762 -20.12 -34.00 -20.00
CA ARG A 762 -18.75 -33.61 -19.66
C ARG A 762 -18.32 -32.38 -20.46
N ILE A 763 -18.65 -32.33 -21.75
CA ILE A 763 -18.33 -31.19 -22.62
C ILE A 763 -19.11 -29.94 -22.18
N ALA A 764 -20.41 -30.08 -21.91
CA ALA A 764 -21.28 -28.95 -21.56
C ALA A 764 -20.97 -28.36 -20.19
N LEU A 765 -20.66 -29.19 -19.18
CA LEU A 765 -20.34 -28.74 -17.82
C LEU A 765 -18.86 -28.37 -17.64
N GLY A 766 -17.95 -28.90 -18.47
CA GLY A 766 -16.51 -28.71 -18.33
C GLY A 766 -16.07 -27.25 -18.35
N THR A 767 -16.49 -26.49 -19.37
CA THR A 767 -16.12 -25.06 -19.48
C THR A 767 -16.71 -24.22 -18.34
N PRO A 768 -18.03 -24.28 -18.03
CA PRO A 768 -18.60 -23.53 -16.91
C PRO A 768 -17.94 -23.83 -15.56
N LEU A 769 -17.59 -25.09 -15.29
CA LEU A 769 -16.89 -25.48 -14.07
C LEU A 769 -15.45 -24.96 -14.04
N SER A 770 -14.73 -25.01 -15.16
CA SER A 770 -13.39 -24.44 -15.28
C SER A 770 -13.38 -22.92 -15.07
N ASP A 771 -14.32 -22.21 -15.70
CA ASP A 771 -14.45 -20.76 -15.55
C ASP A 771 -14.84 -20.37 -14.12
N GLY A 772 -15.77 -21.11 -13.51
CA GLY A 772 -16.13 -20.95 -12.10
C GLY A 772 -14.94 -21.20 -11.17
N ASN A 773 -14.11 -22.20 -11.44
CA ASN A 773 -12.90 -22.47 -10.66
C ASN A 773 -11.87 -21.32 -10.76
N MET A 774 -11.67 -20.74 -11.95
CA MET A 774 -10.83 -19.55 -12.11
C MET A 774 -11.39 -18.34 -11.35
N LEU A 775 -12.71 -18.10 -11.41
CA LEU A 775 -13.36 -17.03 -10.63
C LEU A 775 -13.14 -17.18 -9.13
N ASN A 776 -13.29 -18.39 -8.60
CA ASN A 776 -13.12 -18.69 -7.18
C ASN A 776 -11.68 -18.48 -6.72
N SER A 777 -10.70 -18.83 -7.57
CA SER A 777 -9.28 -18.60 -7.30
C SER A 777 -8.97 -17.11 -7.21
N VAL A 778 -9.51 -16.32 -8.13
CA VAL A 778 -9.42 -14.86 -8.08
C VAL A 778 -10.08 -14.30 -6.82
N ALA A 779 -11.27 -14.80 -6.45
CA ALA A 779 -11.96 -14.39 -5.24
C ALA A 779 -11.13 -14.64 -3.97
N LEU A 780 -10.51 -15.82 -3.88
CA LEU A 780 -9.66 -16.23 -2.75
C LEU A 780 -8.38 -15.38 -2.63
N ALA A 781 -7.70 -15.16 -3.76
CA ALA A 781 -6.52 -14.30 -3.83
C ALA A 781 -6.86 -12.86 -3.39
N ILE A 782 -7.99 -12.33 -3.87
CA ILE A 782 -8.43 -10.99 -3.50
C ILE A 782 -8.74 -10.90 -2.00
N PHE A 783 -9.48 -11.88 -1.47
CA PHE A 783 -9.83 -11.92 -0.06
C PHE A 783 -8.60 -11.88 0.84
N LYS A 784 -7.60 -12.72 0.56
CA LYS A 784 -6.36 -12.82 1.32
C LYS A 784 -5.62 -11.48 1.35
N TYR A 785 -5.56 -10.79 0.21
CA TYR A 785 -4.88 -9.51 0.11
C TYR A 785 -5.67 -8.35 0.77
N ALA A 786 -6.98 -8.27 0.52
CA ALA A 786 -7.79 -7.10 0.87
C ALA A 786 -8.38 -7.12 2.28
N TRP A 787 -8.58 -8.31 2.87
CA TRP A 787 -9.19 -8.47 4.20
C TRP A 787 -8.39 -9.33 5.17
N ASN A 788 -7.35 -10.04 4.71
CA ASN A 788 -6.47 -10.84 5.58
C ASN A 788 -4.96 -10.60 5.35
N PRO A 789 -4.48 -9.33 5.36
CA PRO A 789 -3.08 -9.02 5.01
C PRO A 789 -2.05 -9.55 6.02
N SER A 790 -2.47 -10.06 7.18
CA SER A 790 -1.62 -10.59 8.23
C SER A 790 -1.69 -12.12 8.32
N THR A 791 -1.01 -12.81 7.40
CA THR A 791 -0.56 -14.20 7.57
C THR A 791 0.84 -14.41 6.98
N THR A 792 1.77 -13.55 7.38
CA THR A 792 3.15 -13.96 7.69
C THR A 792 3.41 -13.44 9.10
N GLU A 793 3.95 -14.30 9.97
CA GLU A 793 4.21 -14.10 11.40
C GLU A 793 3.03 -14.34 12.36
N GLY A 794 3.07 -15.51 13.01
CA GLY A 794 2.22 -15.86 14.14
C GLY A 794 2.42 -14.89 15.31
N ARG A 795 1.36 -14.15 15.65
CA ARG A 795 1.26 -13.42 16.91
C ARG A 795 0.64 -14.32 17.96
N LEU A 796 1.43 -14.63 18.99
CA LEU A 796 1.00 -15.22 20.26
C LEU A 796 -0.11 -14.36 20.88
N LEU A 797 -1.34 -14.87 20.93
CA LEU A 797 -2.38 -14.32 21.77
C LEU A 797 -2.30 -14.97 23.15
N LYS A 798 -1.73 -14.25 24.11
CA LYS A 798 -1.81 -14.56 25.54
C LYS A 798 -3.15 -14.12 26.10
N ASP A 799 -3.64 -14.95 27.03
CA ASP A 799 -4.65 -14.68 28.05
C ASP A 799 -6.11 -14.50 27.62
N ARG A 800 -6.90 -15.58 27.72
CA ARG A 800 -8.26 -15.55 28.32
C ARG A 800 -8.60 -16.85 29.04
N LYS A 801 -9.02 -16.75 30.31
CA LYS A 801 -9.59 -17.84 31.13
C LYS A 801 -11.09 -18.01 30.79
N PRO A 802 -11.61 -19.24 30.63
CA PRO A 802 -13.06 -19.46 30.49
C PRO A 802 -13.72 -19.89 31.81
N LEU A 803 -14.99 -19.52 31.96
CA LEU A 803 -15.85 -19.74 33.13
C LEU A 803 -16.94 -20.80 32.78
N ASN A 804 -17.10 -21.82 33.65
CA ASN A 804 -18.22 -22.75 34.02
C ASN A 804 -19.55 -22.78 33.20
N SER A 805 -20.34 -23.88 33.04
CA SER A 805 -20.45 -25.23 33.67
C SER A 805 -21.45 -26.17 32.91
N GLY A 806 -21.22 -27.50 32.89
CA GLY A 806 -22.06 -28.59 32.31
C GLY A 806 -21.32 -29.69 31.49
N LEU A 807 -21.30 -30.97 31.92
CA LEU A 807 -20.68 -32.22 31.35
C LEU A 807 -19.16 -32.28 30.99
N LYS A 808 -18.38 -33.17 31.62
CA LYS A 808 -16.92 -33.32 31.39
C LYS A 808 -16.60 -34.61 30.60
N LEU A 809 -16.03 -34.48 29.41
CA LEU A 809 -15.47 -35.62 28.64
C LEU A 809 -14.11 -36.10 29.20
N TYR A 810 -13.44 -35.30 30.05
CA TYR A 810 -12.19 -35.68 30.74
C TYR A 810 -12.07 -34.99 32.12
N PRO A 811 -11.43 -35.61 33.13
CA PRO A 811 -11.16 -34.95 34.42
C PRO A 811 -10.20 -33.76 34.27
N GLY A 812 -10.73 -32.53 34.43
CA GLY A 812 -9.95 -31.28 34.46
C GLY A 812 -10.29 -30.26 33.37
N GLY A 813 -11.12 -30.62 32.38
CA GLY A 813 -11.57 -29.71 31.32
C GLY A 813 -12.81 -28.87 31.66
N ASN A 814 -13.05 -27.84 30.85
CA ASN A 814 -14.34 -27.18 30.74
C ASN A 814 -15.39 -28.15 30.22
N SER A 815 -16.62 -27.76 30.41
CA SER A 815 -17.76 -28.64 30.40
C SER A 815 -18.57 -28.43 29.11
N VAL A 816 -18.84 -29.50 28.34
CA VAL A 816 -19.56 -29.51 27.07
C VAL A 816 -21.06 -29.27 27.24
N ASN A 817 -21.57 -28.24 26.57
CA ASN A 817 -23.00 -27.95 26.55
C ASN A 817 -23.75 -28.94 25.64
N VAL A 818 -24.63 -29.77 26.21
CA VAL A 818 -25.50 -30.72 25.50
C VAL A 818 -26.95 -30.33 25.79
N ASN A 819 -27.73 -30.10 24.74
CA ASN A 819 -29.12 -29.66 24.84
C ASN A 819 -30.09 -30.83 25.00
N GLN A 820 -29.85 -31.87 24.20
CA GLN A 820 -30.70 -33.05 24.11
C GLN A 820 -29.83 -34.24 23.74
N SER A 821 -30.19 -35.42 24.25
CA SER A 821 -29.55 -36.68 23.92
C SER A 821 -30.56 -37.74 23.53
N VAL A 822 -30.19 -38.60 22.58
CA VAL A 822 -30.94 -39.81 22.18
C VAL A 822 -29.99 -41.01 22.13
N VAL A 823 -30.54 -42.21 22.32
CA VAL A 823 -29.80 -43.47 22.30
C VAL A 823 -30.18 -44.30 21.07
N VAL A 824 -29.17 -44.81 20.36
CA VAL A 824 -29.33 -45.78 19.28
C VAL A 824 -28.89 -47.15 19.78
N ASN A 825 -29.78 -48.13 19.74
CA ASN A 825 -29.45 -49.52 20.04
C ASN A 825 -30.17 -50.47 19.05
N PRO A 826 -29.44 -51.29 18.28
CA PRO A 826 -30.03 -52.16 17.26
C PRO A 826 -30.95 -53.24 17.84
N ASP A 827 -30.85 -53.55 19.14
CA ASP A 827 -31.74 -54.49 19.83
C ASP A 827 -33.15 -53.92 20.15
N GLY A 828 -33.37 -52.62 19.90
CA GLY A 828 -34.64 -51.94 20.14
C GLY A 828 -34.84 -51.37 21.55
N SER A 829 -33.82 -51.42 22.42
CA SER A 829 -33.88 -50.86 23.79
C SER A 829 -33.54 -49.37 23.89
N GLY A 830 -33.07 -48.74 22.79
CA GLY A 830 -32.82 -47.30 22.68
C GLY A 830 -34.01 -46.51 22.13
N ASP A 831 -33.84 -45.20 21.94
CA ASP A 831 -34.83 -44.33 21.28
C ASP A 831 -34.99 -44.66 19.79
N PHE A 832 -33.90 -45.11 19.14
CA PHE A 832 -33.86 -45.51 17.73
C PHE A 832 -33.10 -46.84 17.57
N THR A 833 -33.44 -47.60 16.53
CA THR A 833 -32.72 -48.81 16.13
C THR A 833 -31.62 -48.56 15.11
N THR A 834 -31.73 -47.47 14.33
CA THR A 834 -30.77 -47.08 13.30
C THR A 834 -30.16 -45.72 13.61
N ILE A 835 -28.93 -45.51 13.14
CA ILE A 835 -28.24 -44.22 13.28
C ILE A 835 -28.89 -43.18 12.37
N THR A 836 -29.33 -43.60 11.18
CA THR A 836 -29.99 -42.72 10.20
C THR A 836 -31.27 -42.10 10.76
N ASP A 837 -32.10 -42.86 11.48
CA ASP A 837 -33.32 -42.34 12.11
C ASP A 837 -33.01 -41.33 13.23
N ALA A 838 -31.99 -41.60 14.04
CA ALA A 838 -31.54 -40.69 15.09
C ALA A 838 -31.01 -39.36 14.52
N VAL A 839 -30.28 -39.41 13.41
CA VAL A 839 -29.83 -38.21 12.67
C VAL A 839 -31.04 -37.47 12.09
N ALA A 840 -32.02 -38.17 11.54
CA ALA A 840 -33.24 -37.56 11.01
C ALA A 840 -34.02 -36.81 12.11
N ALA A 841 -34.07 -37.36 13.32
CA ALA A 841 -34.72 -36.77 14.49
C ALA A 841 -33.98 -35.54 15.07
N ALA A 842 -32.66 -35.41 14.84
CA ALA A 842 -31.90 -34.26 15.31
C ALA A 842 -32.43 -32.93 14.72
N PRO A 843 -32.42 -31.82 15.47
CA PRO A 843 -32.89 -30.53 14.97
C PRO A 843 -32.05 -30.02 13.79
N ASN A 844 -32.72 -29.31 12.87
CA ASN A 844 -32.05 -28.62 11.77
C ASN A 844 -31.65 -27.20 12.18
N ASN A 845 -30.50 -26.76 11.68
CA ASN A 845 -29.92 -25.43 11.81
C ASN A 845 -29.73 -24.98 13.27
N THR A 846 -29.35 -25.90 14.16
CA THR A 846 -29.01 -25.62 15.55
C THR A 846 -27.97 -24.50 15.64
N ASP A 847 -28.24 -23.49 16.48
CA ASP A 847 -27.29 -22.43 16.79
C ASP A 847 -26.20 -22.93 17.74
N CYS A 848 -24.98 -22.41 17.61
CA CYS A 848 -23.84 -22.77 18.44
C CYS A 848 -24.08 -22.60 19.95
N THR A 849 -24.91 -21.62 20.33
CA THR A 849 -25.23 -21.30 21.72
C THR A 849 -26.21 -22.30 22.35
N ASN A 850 -26.98 -23.02 21.53
CA ASN A 850 -27.94 -24.01 22.01
C ASN A 850 -27.28 -25.30 22.47
N GLY A 851 -25.98 -25.51 22.21
CA GLY A 851 -25.27 -26.73 22.58
C GLY A 851 -25.52 -27.89 21.63
N TYR A 852 -24.87 -29.03 21.93
CA TYR A 852 -24.88 -30.22 21.09
C TYR A 852 -26.19 -31.01 21.18
N PHE A 853 -26.62 -31.56 20.04
CA PHE A 853 -27.54 -32.70 20.02
C PHE A 853 -26.70 -33.99 20.05
N LEU A 854 -26.80 -34.75 21.14
CA LEU A 854 -26.01 -35.94 21.38
C LEU A 854 -26.76 -37.20 20.89
N ILE A 855 -26.12 -37.97 20.01
CA ILE A 855 -26.53 -39.32 19.64
C ILE A 855 -25.53 -40.27 20.30
N TYR A 856 -25.98 -40.97 21.34
CA TYR A 856 -25.23 -42.06 21.92
C TYR A 856 -25.54 -43.35 21.15
N ILE A 857 -24.51 -44.07 20.72
CA ILE A 857 -24.62 -45.26 19.87
C ILE A 857 -24.05 -46.44 20.65
N ALA A 858 -24.91 -47.37 21.04
CA ALA A 858 -24.49 -48.54 21.80
C ALA A 858 -23.51 -49.43 21.01
N ALA A 859 -22.83 -50.34 21.69
CA ALA A 859 -22.01 -51.37 21.07
C ALA A 859 -22.83 -52.19 20.07
N GLY A 860 -22.28 -52.41 18.87
CA GLY A 860 -22.95 -53.08 17.78
C GLY A 860 -22.28 -52.83 16.42
N VAL A 861 -22.69 -53.61 15.43
CA VAL A 861 -22.31 -53.42 14.03
C VAL A 861 -23.51 -52.86 13.28
N TYR A 862 -23.37 -51.64 12.78
CA TYR A 862 -24.38 -50.88 12.07
C TYR A 862 -24.00 -50.84 10.59
N GLU A 863 -24.67 -51.67 9.79
CA GLU A 863 -24.50 -51.68 8.34
C GLU A 863 -25.37 -50.60 7.70
N GLU A 864 -24.85 -49.37 7.70
CA GLU A 864 -25.57 -48.18 7.27
C GLU A 864 -24.64 -47.22 6.51
N HIS A 865 -25.20 -46.54 5.49
CA HIS A 865 -24.55 -45.41 4.84
C HIS A 865 -25.08 -44.10 5.45
N VAL A 866 -24.39 -43.59 6.45
CA VAL A 866 -24.87 -42.46 7.26
C VAL A 866 -24.38 -41.13 6.68
N TYR A 867 -25.31 -40.19 6.47
CA TYR A 867 -25.01 -38.84 5.98
C TYR A 867 -25.50 -37.75 6.94
N ILE A 868 -24.57 -36.98 7.50
CA ILE A 868 -24.85 -35.78 8.30
C ILE A 868 -24.91 -34.56 7.37
N ALA A 869 -26.12 -34.21 6.96
CA ALA A 869 -26.37 -33.11 6.03
C ALA A 869 -25.95 -31.74 6.59
N LYS A 870 -25.73 -30.75 5.70
CA LYS A 870 -25.31 -29.37 6.06
C LYS A 870 -26.25 -28.66 7.06
N SER A 871 -27.53 -29.04 7.10
CA SER A 871 -28.50 -28.52 8.06
C SER A 871 -28.35 -29.10 9.46
N LYS A 872 -27.70 -30.26 9.64
CA LYS A 872 -27.55 -30.93 10.94
C LYS A 872 -26.29 -30.41 11.65
N ARG A 873 -26.40 -29.19 12.21
CA ARG A 873 -25.29 -28.46 12.86
C ARG A 873 -25.14 -28.85 14.33
N TYR A 874 -23.90 -28.85 14.83
CA TYR A 874 -23.54 -29.14 16.23
C TYR A 874 -24.12 -30.47 16.74
N LEU A 875 -23.91 -31.52 15.94
CA LEU A 875 -24.28 -32.89 16.30
C LEU A 875 -23.07 -33.61 16.90
N MET A 876 -23.26 -34.29 18.03
CA MET A 876 -22.24 -35.09 18.69
C MET A 876 -22.65 -36.57 18.67
N MET A 877 -21.74 -37.44 18.24
CA MET A 877 -21.92 -38.89 18.27
C MET A 877 -20.90 -39.52 19.23
N ILE A 878 -21.37 -40.33 20.17
CA ILE A 878 -20.50 -41.05 21.10
C ILE A 878 -20.85 -42.54 21.03
N GLY A 879 -19.85 -43.36 20.71
CA GLY A 879 -19.92 -44.82 20.77
C GLY A 879 -19.34 -45.41 22.07
N ASP A 880 -19.45 -46.72 22.22
CA ASP A 880 -18.92 -47.47 23.37
C ASP A 880 -17.41 -47.75 23.30
N GLY A 881 -16.79 -47.54 22.14
CA GLY A 881 -15.35 -47.72 21.95
C GLY A 881 -14.98 -48.13 20.54
N ILE A 882 -13.70 -47.95 20.21
CA ILE A 882 -13.08 -48.60 19.04
C ILE A 882 -13.35 -50.11 19.12
N ASP A 883 -13.79 -50.69 18.01
CA ASP A 883 -14.18 -52.10 17.85
C ASP A 883 -15.42 -52.55 18.64
N GLN A 884 -16.07 -51.66 19.40
CA GLN A 884 -17.33 -51.93 20.09
C GLN A 884 -18.52 -51.38 19.28
N THR A 885 -18.43 -50.11 18.86
CA THR A 885 -19.44 -49.47 18.01
C THR A 885 -18.85 -49.30 16.61
N ILE A 886 -19.38 -50.06 15.65
CA ILE A 886 -18.85 -50.14 14.28
C ILE A 886 -19.92 -49.70 13.29
N ILE A 887 -19.66 -48.66 12.52
CA ILE A 887 -20.46 -48.25 11.36
C ILE A 887 -19.77 -48.77 10.10
N THR A 888 -20.44 -49.61 9.33
CA THR A 888 -19.85 -50.36 8.21
C THR A 888 -20.65 -50.24 6.92
N GLY A 889 -19.94 -50.27 5.79
CA GLY A 889 -20.49 -50.25 4.43
C GLY A 889 -19.43 -50.74 3.44
N ASN A 890 -19.77 -50.85 2.16
CA ASN A 890 -18.89 -51.50 1.17
C ASN A 890 -18.91 -50.86 -0.23
N ARG A 891 -19.43 -49.63 -0.38
CA ARG A 891 -19.48 -48.94 -1.67
C ARG A 891 -18.08 -48.63 -2.19
N SER A 892 -17.90 -48.74 -3.50
CA SER A 892 -16.60 -48.56 -4.16
C SER A 892 -16.74 -48.07 -5.60
N VAL A 893 -15.65 -47.54 -6.15
CA VAL A 893 -15.63 -47.05 -7.55
C VAL A 893 -15.86 -48.17 -8.57
N VAL A 894 -15.34 -49.36 -8.31
CA VAL A 894 -15.56 -50.54 -9.18
C VAL A 894 -17.04 -50.90 -9.32
N GLU A 895 -17.85 -50.64 -8.28
CA GLU A 895 -19.30 -50.88 -8.29
C GLU A 895 -20.11 -49.70 -8.87
N GLY A 896 -19.45 -48.74 -9.51
CA GLY A 896 -20.13 -47.63 -10.18
C GLY A 896 -20.40 -46.41 -9.29
N TRP A 897 -19.94 -46.40 -8.04
CA TRP A 897 -19.96 -45.20 -7.20
C TRP A 897 -18.83 -44.24 -7.55
N THR A 898 -18.98 -42.95 -7.28
CA THR A 898 -17.84 -42.04 -7.28
C THR A 898 -17.04 -42.21 -5.99
N THR A 899 -15.75 -41.83 -5.98
CA THR A 899 -14.97 -41.80 -4.74
C THR A 899 -15.68 -40.98 -3.66
N PHE A 900 -16.31 -39.86 -4.03
CA PHE A 900 -17.04 -38.99 -3.11
C PHE A 900 -18.28 -39.64 -2.48
N ASN A 901 -19.09 -40.35 -3.27
CA ASN A 901 -20.31 -41.04 -2.79
C ASN A 901 -20.07 -42.48 -2.31
N SER A 902 -18.85 -43.00 -2.41
CA SER A 902 -18.48 -44.31 -1.85
C SER A 902 -18.41 -44.35 -0.32
N ALA A 903 -18.53 -43.19 0.34
CA ALA A 903 -18.38 -43.05 1.79
C ALA A 903 -19.39 -43.91 2.58
N THR A 904 -18.88 -44.73 3.51
CA THR A 904 -19.73 -45.36 4.56
C THR A 904 -20.35 -44.30 5.46
N PHE A 905 -19.56 -43.32 5.89
CA PHE A 905 -20.03 -42.20 6.70
C PHE A 905 -19.60 -40.88 6.06
N ALA A 906 -20.55 -39.97 5.86
CA ALA A 906 -20.29 -38.67 5.28
C ALA A 906 -20.82 -37.55 6.17
N VAL A 907 -20.05 -36.47 6.34
CA VAL A 907 -20.45 -35.34 7.16
C VAL A 907 -20.14 -34.00 6.51
N THR A 908 -21.15 -33.14 6.50
CA THR A 908 -21.09 -31.75 5.99
C THR A 908 -21.60 -30.74 7.03
N GLY A 909 -22.29 -31.19 8.08
CA GLY A 909 -22.82 -30.35 9.16
C GLY A 909 -21.72 -29.75 10.05
N VAL A 910 -21.69 -28.42 10.16
CA VAL A 910 -20.69 -27.68 10.97
C VAL A 910 -20.70 -28.10 12.43
N GLY A 911 -19.50 -28.19 13.03
CA GLY A 911 -19.32 -28.43 14.46
C GLY A 911 -19.49 -29.89 14.87
N PHE A 912 -19.52 -30.84 13.92
CA PHE A 912 -19.71 -32.26 14.21
C PHE A 912 -18.60 -32.85 15.07
N VAL A 913 -18.97 -33.65 16.07
CA VAL A 913 -18.03 -34.39 16.93
C VAL A 913 -18.36 -35.88 16.92
N ALA A 914 -17.36 -36.74 16.68
CA ALA A 914 -17.47 -38.18 16.88
C ALA A 914 -16.45 -38.67 17.90
N VAL A 915 -16.89 -39.53 18.81
CA VAL A 915 -16.04 -40.12 19.86
C VAL A 915 -16.27 -41.62 19.93
N ASN A 916 -15.20 -42.41 20.08
CA ASN A 916 -15.30 -43.85 20.39
C ASN A 916 -16.05 -44.70 19.35
N ILE A 917 -15.85 -44.43 18.05
CA ILE A 917 -16.55 -45.14 16.96
C ILE A 917 -15.53 -45.68 15.94
N THR A 918 -15.76 -46.90 15.45
CA THR A 918 -15.09 -47.45 14.26
C THR A 918 -15.93 -47.19 13.02
N PHE A 919 -15.34 -46.55 12.02
CA PHE A 919 -15.92 -46.36 10.69
C PHE A 919 -15.19 -47.26 9.69
N ARG A 920 -15.92 -48.14 8.99
CA ARG A 920 -15.34 -49.18 8.16
C ARG A 920 -15.93 -49.19 6.75
N ASN A 921 -15.08 -49.26 5.75
CA ASN A 921 -15.45 -49.67 4.40
C ASN A 921 -14.82 -51.03 4.08
N THR A 922 -15.65 -52.04 3.82
CA THR A 922 -15.23 -53.44 3.65
C THR A 922 -14.99 -53.84 2.18
N ALA A 923 -15.05 -52.92 1.21
CA ALA A 923 -14.93 -53.23 -0.21
C ALA A 923 -13.66 -54.02 -0.58
N GLY A 924 -12.53 -53.73 0.08
CA GLY A 924 -11.26 -54.43 -0.16
C GLY A 924 -10.39 -53.75 -1.23
N ALA A 925 -9.10 -54.12 -1.27
CA ALA A 925 -8.12 -53.49 -2.19
C ALA A 925 -8.44 -53.70 -3.68
N VAL A 926 -9.06 -54.83 -4.03
CA VAL A 926 -9.46 -55.14 -5.42
C VAL A 926 -10.57 -54.23 -5.96
N MET A 927 -11.28 -53.55 -5.06
CA MET A 927 -12.38 -52.63 -5.41
C MET A 927 -11.91 -51.19 -5.58
N HIS A 928 -10.60 -50.95 -5.55
CA HIS A 928 -9.96 -49.63 -5.69
C HIS A 928 -10.49 -48.61 -4.66
N GLN A 929 -10.85 -47.39 -5.08
CA GLN A 929 -11.22 -46.32 -4.16
C GLN A 929 -12.53 -46.64 -3.42
N ALA A 930 -12.46 -46.64 -2.08
CA ALA A 930 -13.59 -46.94 -1.22
C ALA A 930 -13.46 -46.21 0.12
N VAL A 931 -14.28 -45.18 0.33
CA VAL A 931 -14.16 -44.26 1.45
C VAL A 931 -14.87 -44.82 2.70
N ALA A 932 -14.18 -44.87 3.83
CA ALA A 932 -14.79 -45.15 5.14
C ALA A 932 -15.46 -43.89 5.70
N VAL A 933 -14.74 -42.76 5.67
CA VAL A 933 -15.27 -41.46 6.12
C VAL A 933 -14.94 -40.36 5.13
N ARG A 934 -15.96 -39.62 4.72
CA ARG A 934 -15.82 -38.34 4.03
C ARG A 934 -16.20 -37.20 4.96
N ASN A 935 -15.23 -36.38 5.33
CA ASN A 935 -15.46 -35.20 6.14
C ASN A 935 -15.31 -33.93 5.31
N GLY A 936 -16.42 -33.20 5.13
CA GLY A 936 -16.47 -31.87 4.53
C GLY A 936 -17.14 -30.85 5.46
N ALA A 937 -17.12 -31.08 6.77
CA ALA A 937 -17.69 -30.18 7.77
C ALA A 937 -16.61 -29.28 8.37
N ASP A 938 -16.95 -28.00 8.57
CA ASP A 938 -16.09 -27.07 9.33
C ASP A 938 -16.20 -27.34 10.82
N LEU A 939 -15.11 -27.08 11.56
CA LEU A 939 -15.02 -27.25 13.01
C LEU A 939 -15.35 -28.69 13.44
N SER A 940 -14.97 -29.67 12.61
CA SER A 940 -15.27 -31.09 12.86
C SER A 940 -14.17 -31.78 13.66
N THR A 941 -14.54 -32.58 14.66
CA THR A 941 -13.61 -33.30 15.54
C THR A 941 -13.91 -34.80 15.61
N PHE A 942 -12.87 -35.62 15.51
CA PHE A 942 -12.92 -37.05 15.79
C PHE A 942 -11.92 -37.37 16.91
N TYR A 943 -12.39 -38.04 17.96
CA TYR A 943 -11.57 -38.38 19.12
C TYR A 943 -11.71 -39.86 19.47
N HIS A 944 -10.59 -40.58 19.50
CA HIS A 944 -10.58 -42.01 19.81
C HIS A 944 -11.49 -42.82 18.87
N CYS A 945 -11.37 -42.56 17.57
CA CYS A 945 -12.11 -43.27 16.51
C CYS A 945 -11.18 -44.15 15.68
N SER A 946 -11.73 -45.15 15.00
CA SER A 946 -11.00 -45.97 14.01
C SER A 946 -11.54 -45.71 12.60
N PHE A 947 -10.65 -45.60 11.62
CA PHE A 947 -10.99 -45.46 10.20
C PHE A 947 -10.36 -46.62 9.43
N GLU A 948 -11.19 -47.48 8.88
CA GLU A 948 -10.75 -48.76 8.32
C GLU A 948 -11.18 -48.91 6.87
N GLY A 949 -10.19 -49.03 5.98
CA GLY A 949 -10.40 -49.31 4.58
C GLY A 949 -9.09 -49.74 3.93
N TYR A 950 -9.03 -49.62 2.60
CA TYR A 950 -7.85 -49.89 1.79
C TYR A 950 -7.44 -48.62 1.05
N GLN A 951 -7.72 -48.53 -0.24
CA GLN A 951 -7.40 -47.37 -1.04
C GLN A 951 -8.43 -46.25 -0.79
N ASP A 952 -7.97 -45.01 -0.59
CA ASP A 952 -8.81 -43.82 -0.36
C ASP A 952 -9.71 -43.94 0.90
N THR A 953 -9.16 -44.35 2.05
CA THR A 953 -9.95 -44.66 3.27
C THR A 953 -10.57 -43.43 3.95
N LEU A 954 -9.77 -42.43 4.31
CA LEU A 954 -10.21 -41.23 5.01
C LEU A 954 -10.11 -40.02 4.08
N TYR A 955 -11.27 -39.56 3.61
CA TYR A 955 -11.39 -38.41 2.75
C TYR A 955 -11.58 -37.15 3.60
N ALA A 956 -10.47 -36.54 4.02
CA ALA A 956 -10.42 -35.22 4.64
C ALA A 956 -10.65 -34.14 3.57
N HIS A 957 -11.91 -34.05 3.12
CA HIS A 957 -12.31 -33.38 1.88
C HIS A 957 -12.08 -31.86 1.93
N THR A 958 -12.71 -31.14 2.86
CA THR A 958 -12.69 -29.66 2.92
C THR A 958 -12.76 -29.11 4.35
N LEU A 959 -12.49 -27.80 4.49
CA LEU A 959 -12.66 -27.02 5.74
C LEU A 959 -11.75 -27.49 6.89
N ARG A 960 -11.98 -27.01 8.12
CA ARG A 960 -11.10 -27.24 9.28
C ARG A 960 -11.51 -28.49 10.05
N GLN A 961 -10.56 -29.39 10.27
CA GLN A 961 -10.80 -30.70 10.89
C GLN A 961 -9.71 -31.07 11.90
N PHE A 962 -10.10 -31.72 12.99
CA PHE A 962 -9.18 -32.20 14.02
C PHE A 962 -9.44 -33.68 14.34
N TYR A 963 -8.37 -34.47 14.33
CA TYR A 963 -8.40 -35.89 14.65
C TYR A 963 -7.41 -36.15 15.77
N ARG A 964 -7.85 -36.77 16.86
CA ARG A 964 -6.97 -37.07 17.99
C ARG A 964 -7.11 -38.51 18.48
N GLU A 965 -5.97 -39.15 18.71
CA GLU A 965 -5.90 -40.52 19.27
C GLU A 965 -6.72 -41.52 18.44
N CYS A 966 -6.79 -41.29 17.12
CA CYS A 966 -7.51 -42.15 16.19
C CYS A 966 -6.59 -43.22 15.57
N ASN A 967 -7.16 -44.35 15.18
CA ASN A 967 -6.49 -45.36 14.38
C ASN A 967 -6.90 -45.21 12.91
N ILE A 968 -5.96 -45.19 11.98
CA ILE A 968 -6.23 -45.01 10.55
C ILE A 968 -5.53 -46.11 9.76
N TYR A 969 -6.29 -46.90 9.02
CA TYR A 969 -5.78 -48.02 8.24
C TYR A 969 -6.01 -47.81 6.75
N GLY A 970 -5.06 -48.21 5.90
CA GLY A 970 -5.26 -48.22 4.46
C GLY A 970 -4.02 -48.57 3.66
N THR A 971 -4.11 -48.46 2.33
CA THR A 971 -3.03 -48.83 1.39
C THR A 971 -2.53 -47.63 0.57
N VAL A 972 -3.19 -47.33 -0.55
CA VAL A 972 -2.87 -46.20 -1.44
C VAL A 972 -3.72 -44.99 -1.06
N ASP A 973 -3.08 -43.83 -0.93
CA ASP A 973 -3.73 -42.52 -0.74
C ASP A 973 -4.76 -42.49 0.40
N PHE A 974 -4.52 -43.23 1.49
CA PHE A 974 -5.59 -43.55 2.43
C PHE A 974 -5.92 -42.44 3.43
N ILE A 975 -5.12 -41.36 3.48
CA ILE A 975 -5.48 -40.06 4.05
C ILE A 975 -5.37 -39.02 2.93
N PHE A 976 -6.49 -38.60 2.36
CA PHE A 976 -6.50 -37.75 1.16
C PHE A 976 -7.54 -36.66 1.22
N GLY A 977 -7.41 -35.69 0.30
CA GLY A 977 -8.30 -34.53 0.19
C GLY A 977 -7.60 -33.20 0.40
N ASN A 978 -8.39 -32.15 0.63
CA ASN A 978 -7.90 -30.78 0.67
C ASN A 978 -8.48 -29.99 1.86
N ALA A 979 -8.73 -30.66 2.99
CA ALA A 979 -9.04 -29.99 4.24
C ALA A 979 -7.81 -29.25 4.81
N ALA A 980 -8.05 -28.30 5.72
CA ALA A 980 -7.07 -27.88 6.71
C ALA A 980 -7.20 -28.85 7.90
N VAL A 981 -6.30 -29.81 8.03
CA VAL A 981 -6.45 -30.92 8.97
C VAL A 981 -5.21 -31.15 9.83
N VAL A 982 -5.44 -31.36 11.13
CA VAL A 982 -4.42 -31.84 12.07
C VAL A 982 -4.81 -33.21 12.61
N PHE A 983 -3.89 -34.16 12.50
CA PHE A 983 -3.92 -35.45 13.17
C PHE A 983 -2.94 -35.38 14.34
N GLN A 984 -3.41 -35.56 15.58
CA GLN A 984 -2.60 -35.44 16.78
C GLN A 984 -2.65 -36.71 17.62
N ASN A 985 -1.49 -37.28 17.92
CA ASN A 985 -1.38 -38.54 18.69
C ASN A 985 -2.12 -39.72 18.05
N CYS A 986 -2.33 -39.71 16.74
CA CYS A 986 -3.01 -40.81 16.03
C CYS A 986 -2.04 -41.96 15.72
N ASN A 987 -2.59 -43.15 15.54
CA ASN A 987 -1.86 -44.29 14.98
C ASN A 987 -2.24 -44.47 13.51
N ILE A 988 -1.23 -44.58 12.66
CA ILE A 988 -1.38 -44.70 11.21
C ILE A 988 -0.80 -46.05 10.81
N TYR A 989 -1.64 -46.87 10.20
CA TYR A 989 -1.38 -48.28 9.93
C TYR A 989 -1.50 -48.60 8.44
N PRO A 990 -0.41 -48.46 7.66
CA PRO A 990 -0.38 -48.98 6.30
C PRO A 990 -0.62 -50.50 6.31
N ARG A 991 -1.50 -50.97 5.44
CA ARG A 991 -1.86 -52.38 5.22
C ARG A 991 -1.07 -52.95 4.05
N LEU A 992 -1.09 -54.28 3.89
CA LEU A 992 -0.51 -54.92 2.71
C LEU A 992 -1.28 -54.50 1.43
N PRO A 993 -0.64 -53.79 0.47
CA PRO A 993 -1.28 -53.45 -0.79
C PRO A 993 -1.32 -54.66 -1.74
N MET A 994 -2.00 -54.54 -2.90
CA MET A 994 -1.97 -55.60 -3.91
C MET A 994 -0.56 -55.81 -4.48
N GLN A 995 -0.32 -56.94 -5.13
CA GLN A 995 0.92 -57.20 -5.84
C GLN A 995 1.22 -56.04 -6.83
N ASP A 996 2.49 -55.60 -6.86
CA ASP A 996 2.98 -54.48 -7.67
C ASP A 996 2.44 -53.08 -7.31
N GLN A 997 1.70 -52.96 -6.20
CA GLN A 997 1.33 -51.66 -5.61
C GLN A 997 2.28 -51.25 -4.47
N PHE A 998 2.09 -50.02 -3.99
CA PHE A 998 2.80 -49.43 -2.87
C PHE A 998 1.81 -48.69 -1.98
N ASN A 999 2.22 -48.36 -0.76
CA ASN A 999 1.43 -47.52 0.13
C ASN A 999 1.83 -46.05 0.01
N ALA A 1000 0.85 -45.16 -0.03
CA ALA A 1000 1.04 -43.73 0.14
C ALA A 1000 0.11 -43.25 1.25
N ILE A 1001 0.69 -42.80 2.36
CA ILE A 1001 -0.10 -42.43 3.54
C ILE A 1001 -0.96 -41.20 3.25
N THR A 1002 -0.34 -40.15 2.71
CA THR A 1002 -1.04 -38.90 2.38
C THR A 1002 -1.10 -38.63 0.87
N ALA A 1003 -2.26 -38.16 0.41
CA ALA A 1003 -2.44 -37.63 -0.95
C ALA A 1003 -3.22 -36.32 -0.89
N GLN A 1004 -2.50 -35.22 -0.67
CA GLN A 1004 -3.13 -33.92 -0.44
C GLN A 1004 -3.43 -33.21 -1.77
N GLY A 1005 -4.64 -32.67 -1.90
CA GLY A 1005 -5.22 -32.18 -3.15
C GLY A 1005 -5.37 -30.67 -3.27
N ARG A 1006 -4.51 -29.88 -2.62
CA ARG A 1006 -4.49 -28.41 -2.79
C ARG A 1006 -4.22 -28.07 -4.25
N THR A 1007 -4.89 -27.04 -4.77
CA THR A 1007 -4.78 -26.60 -6.18
C THR A 1007 -4.39 -25.12 -6.33
N ASP A 1008 -4.39 -24.37 -5.22
CA ASP A 1008 -4.09 -22.93 -5.23
C ASP A 1008 -3.23 -22.54 -4.02
N ILE A 1009 -2.18 -21.76 -4.27
CA ILE A 1009 -1.23 -21.25 -3.28
C ILE A 1009 -1.87 -20.37 -2.19
N ASN A 1010 -3.09 -19.87 -2.42
CA ASN A 1010 -3.82 -19.05 -1.46
C ASN A 1010 -4.74 -19.86 -0.54
N GLN A 1011 -5.01 -21.14 -0.85
CA GLN A 1011 -5.81 -21.98 0.05
C GLN A 1011 -5.12 -22.15 1.40
N ASN A 1012 -5.86 -22.12 2.50
CA ASN A 1012 -5.29 -22.35 3.84
C ASN A 1012 -5.19 -23.83 4.22
N THR A 1013 -5.27 -24.75 3.24
CA THR A 1013 -5.48 -26.18 3.41
C THR A 1013 -4.18 -27.00 3.41
N GLY A 1014 -4.18 -28.19 3.98
CA GLY A 1014 -3.01 -29.04 4.11
C GLY A 1014 -3.15 -30.06 5.22
N THR A 1015 -2.28 -31.07 5.20
CA THR A 1015 -2.30 -32.18 6.17
C THR A 1015 -1.15 -32.05 7.15
N SER A 1016 -1.45 -31.95 8.45
CA SER A 1016 -0.46 -31.86 9.53
C SER A 1016 -0.54 -33.10 10.41
N ILE A 1017 0.53 -33.91 10.43
CA ILE A 1017 0.65 -35.13 11.23
C ILE A 1017 1.54 -34.83 12.44
N GLN A 1018 0.96 -34.77 13.63
CA GLN A 1018 1.62 -34.31 14.86
C GLN A 1018 1.69 -35.40 15.93
N ASN A 1019 2.91 -35.74 16.34
CA ASN A 1019 3.17 -36.75 17.37
C ASN A 1019 2.40 -38.07 17.14
N CYS A 1020 2.19 -38.42 15.87
CA CYS A 1020 1.54 -39.66 15.48
C CYS A 1020 2.56 -40.82 15.46
N THR A 1021 2.04 -42.04 15.44
CA THR A 1021 2.83 -43.27 15.30
C THR A 1021 2.50 -43.94 13.97
N ILE A 1022 3.51 -44.14 13.12
CA ILE A 1022 3.37 -44.82 11.83
C ILE A 1022 4.02 -46.18 11.92
N ARG A 1023 3.24 -47.25 11.79
CA ARG A 1023 3.69 -48.64 11.90
C ARG A 1023 2.89 -49.54 10.98
N GLU A 1024 3.45 -50.69 10.60
CA GLU A 1024 2.74 -51.67 9.80
C GLU A 1024 1.52 -52.23 10.54
N ALA A 1025 0.38 -52.38 9.85
CA ALA A 1025 -0.81 -53.04 10.40
C ALA A 1025 -0.58 -54.55 10.57
N GLU A 1026 0.19 -55.12 9.65
CA GLU A 1026 0.55 -56.53 9.51
C GLU A 1026 1.92 -56.61 8.83
N TYR A 1027 2.68 -57.69 9.02
CA TYR A 1027 4.05 -57.81 8.49
C TYR A 1027 4.09 -57.68 6.96
N MET A 1028 4.71 -56.62 6.44
CA MET A 1028 4.78 -56.30 5.01
C MET A 1028 6.18 -56.54 4.44
N ALA A 1029 6.55 -57.81 4.25
CA ALA A 1029 7.92 -58.24 3.90
C ALA A 1029 8.59 -57.57 2.68
N SER A 1030 7.83 -56.90 1.79
CA SER A 1030 8.38 -56.29 0.56
C SER A 1030 7.60 -55.09 0.00
N ALA A 1031 6.55 -54.61 0.67
CA ALA A 1031 5.73 -53.52 0.14
C ALA A 1031 6.37 -52.16 0.44
N LYS A 1032 6.58 -51.34 -0.59
CA LYS A 1032 7.10 -49.98 -0.41
C LYS A 1032 6.04 -49.09 0.22
N THR A 1033 6.41 -48.32 1.23
CA THR A 1033 5.53 -47.35 1.89
C THR A 1033 6.15 -45.96 1.85
N TYR A 1034 5.36 -44.96 1.49
CA TYR A 1034 5.76 -43.56 1.44
C TYR A 1034 4.85 -42.72 2.35
N LEU A 1035 5.40 -41.65 2.92
CA LEU A 1035 4.69 -40.64 3.70
C LEU A 1035 3.59 -39.96 2.87
N GLY A 1036 3.77 -39.85 1.57
CA GLY A 1036 2.72 -39.38 0.68
C GLY A 1036 3.18 -39.01 -0.73
N ARG A 1037 2.26 -38.41 -1.48
CA ARG A 1037 2.46 -37.93 -2.85
C ARG A 1037 1.51 -36.79 -3.24
N PRO A 1038 1.90 -35.93 -4.21
CA PRO A 1038 1.10 -34.77 -4.59
C PRO A 1038 -0.05 -35.16 -5.50
N TRP A 1039 -1.28 -35.19 -4.96
CA TRP A 1039 -2.46 -35.44 -5.79
C TRP A 1039 -2.72 -34.29 -6.79
N LYS A 1040 -2.38 -33.05 -6.42
CA LYS A 1040 -2.54 -31.84 -7.25
C LYS A 1040 -1.35 -30.87 -7.06
N GLN A 1041 -1.24 -29.87 -7.94
CA GLN A 1041 -0.22 -28.81 -7.83
C GLN A 1041 -0.41 -27.99 -6.57
N TYR A 1042 0.67 -27.61 -5.86
CA TYR A 1042 0.62 -26.96 -4.54
C TYR A 1042 0.21 -27.85 -3.36
N SER A 1043 0.15 -29.18 -3.56
CA SER A 1043 -0.08 -30.16 -2.49
C SER A 1043 0.79 -29.90 -1.25
N ARG A 1044 0.21 -30.03 -0.05
CA ARG A 1044 0.87 -29.65 1.21
C ARG A 1044 0.66 -30.66 2.34
N ALA A 1045 1.72 -31.32 2.78
CA ALA A 1045 1.69 -32.26 3.91
C ALA A 1045 2.95 -32.17 4.78
N VAL A 1046 2.78 -32.25 6.10
CA VAL A 1046 3.90 -32.18 7.06
C VAL A 1046 3.82 -33.25 8.14
N TYR A 1047 4.98 -33.77 8.56
CA TYR A 1047 5.14 -34.74 9.64
C TYR A 1047 6.02 -34.15 10.75
N LEU A 1048 5.44 -33.93 11.92
CA LEU A 1048 6.05 -33.20 13.03
C LEU A 1048 6.06 -34.06 14.29
N ASN A 1049 7.23 -34.17 14.95
CA ASN A 1049 7.41 -34.90 16.22
C ASN A 1049 6.87 -36.35 16.21
N SER A 1050 6.74 -36.97 15.04
CA SER A 1050 6.06 -38.27 14.88
C SER A 1050 7.05 -39.43 14.93
N PHE A 1051 6.59 -40.60 15.37
CA PHE A 1051 7.34 -41.85 15.28
C PHE A 1051 7.11 -42.51 13.91
N ILE A 1052 8.17 -42.70 13.15
CA ILE A 1052 8.17 -43.30 11.81
C ILE A 1052 9.01 -44.59 11.88
N ASP A 1053 8.36 -45.74 11.74
CA ASP A 1053 9.03 -47.04 11.77
C ASP A 1053 9.76 -47.36 10.45
N ASN A 1054 10.54 -48.44 10.42
CA ASN A 1054 11.42 -48.84 9.31
C ASN A 1054 10.69 -49.19 7.99
N LEU A 1055 9.36 -49.28 7.99
CA LEU A 1055 8.57 -49.59 6.79
C LEU A 1055 8.61 -48.49 5.71
N VAL A 1056 8.90 -47.25 6.11
CA VAL A 1056 8.92 -46.11 5.18
C VAL A 1056 10.18 -46.18 4.34
N ASP A 1057 10.00 -46.17 3.01
CA ASP A 1057 11.10 -46.16 2.04
C ASP A 1057 12.03 -44.96 2.33
N PRO A 1058 13.37 -45.09 2.27
CA PRO A 1058 14.29 -43.99 2.55
C PRO A 1058 14.02 -42.71 1.73
N ALA A 1059 13.45 -42.84 0.52
CA ALA A 1059 13.02 -41.68 -0.28
C ALA A 1059 11.94 -40.85 0.42
N GLY A 1060 11.13 -41.47 1.29
CA GLY A 1060 10.07 -40.86 2.11
C GLY A 1060 8.83 -40.47 1.33
N TRP A 1061 8.99 -39.89 0.14
CA TRP A 1061 7.91 -39.37 -0.70
C TRP A 1061 8.02 -39.94 -2.12
N ILE A 1062 6.90 -40.04 -2.84
CA ILE A 1062 6.87 -40.54 -4.22
C ILE A 1062 6.11 -39.60 -5.16
N ALA A 1063 6.60 -39.42 -6.38
CA ALA A 1063 5.95 -38.55 -7.36
C ALA A 1063 4.59 -39.14 -7.78
N TRP A 1064 3.62 -38.27 -8.10
CA TRP A 1064 2.34 -38.73 -8.65
C TRP A 1064 2.51 -39.31 -10.05
N SER A 1065 3.19 -38.57 -10.92
CA SER A 1065 3.61 -38.99 -12.27
C SER A 1065 4.71 -38.05 -12.78
N GLY A 1066 5.80 -38.61 -13.32
CA GLY A 1066 6.90 -37.82 -13.87
C GLY A 1066 7.42 -36.75 -12.89
N ASP A 1067 7.50 -35.51 -13.36
CA ASP A 1067 7.92 -34.31 -12.62
C ASP A 1067 6.75 -33.46 -12.10
N PHE A 1068 5.51 -33.98 -12.19
CA PHE A 1068 4.31 -33.24 -11.79
C PHE A 1068 4.37 -32.79 -10.32
N ALA A 1069 4.16 -31.49 -10.10
CA ALA A 1069 4.05 -30.80 -8.81
C ALA A 1069 5.31 -30.82 -7.91
N LEU A 1070 6.44 -31.35 -8.38
CA LEU A 1070 7.66 -31.50 -7.56
C LEU A 1070 8.34 -30.17 -7.21
N ASN A 1071 7.96 -29.08 -7.86
CA ASN A 1071 8.46 -27.72 -7.62
C ASN A 1071 7.40 -26.77 -7.03
N THR A 1072 6.12 -27.16 -6.98
CA THR A 1072 5.04 -26.30 -6.47
C THR A 1072 4.48 -26.75 -5.13
N SER A 1073 4.64 -28.04 -4.79
CA SER A 1073 4.20 -28.59 -3.51
C SER A 1073 5.03 -28.12 -2.31
N TYR A 1074 4.57 -28.45 -1.12
CA TYR A 1074 5.28 -28.21 0.14
C TYR A 1074 5.19 -29.45 1.04
N TYR A 1075 6.29 -30.20 1.12
CA TYR A 1075 6.41 -31.40 1.94
C TYR A 1075 7.48 -31.19 2.99
N ALA A 1076 7.15 -31.41 4.26
CA ALA A 1076 8.10 -31.14 5.32
C ALA A 1076 8.12 -32.14 6.47
N GLU A 1077 9.31 -32.31 7.05
CA GLU A 1077 9.55 -33.13 8.22
C GLU A 1077 10.22 -32.29 9.33
N TYR A 1078 9.76 -32.44 10.57
CA TYR A 1078 10.34 -31.78 11.75
C TYR A 1078 10.46 -32.76 12.90
N ASN A 1079 11.69 -32.99 13.36
CA ASN A 1079 11.99 -33.70 14.61
C ASN A 1079 11.25 -35.05 14.76
N ASN A 1080 11.11 -35.80 13.67
CA ASN A 1080 10.57 -37.14 13.68
C ASN A 1080 11.58 -38.12 14.29
N ARG A 1081 11.07 -39.23 14.86
CA ARG A 1081 11.84 -40.27 15.55
C ARG A 1081 11.53 -41.64 14.99
N GLY A 1082 12.37 -42.64 15.26
CA GLY A 1082 12.19 -44.01 14.75
C GLY A 1082 13.05 -44.31 13.52
N GLY A 1083 13.19 -45.57 13.13
CA GLY A 1083 14.20 -45.95 12.13
C GLY A 1083 13.84 -45.56 10.68
N GLY A 1084 12.57 -45.26 10.37
CA GLY A 1084 12.16 -44.68 9.08
C GLY A 1084 12.23 -43.15 9.03
N SER A 1085 12.67 -42.49 10.11
CA SER A 1085 12.72 -41.02 10.20
C SER A 1085 14.02 -40.39 9.67
N ASP A 1086 15.00 -41.19 9.23
CA ASP A 1086 16.24 -40.67 8.65
C ASP A 1086 15.95 -39.91 7.34
N THR A 1087 16.28 -38.61 7.33
CA THR A 1087 16.04 -37.73 6.19
C THR A 1087 17.19 -37.69 5.18
N SER A 1088 18.33 -38.35 5.45
CA SER A 1088 19.55 -38.26 4.64
C SER A 1088 19.42 -38.77 3.20
N LYS A 1089 18.41 -39.60 2.91
CA LYS A 1089 18.14 -40.21 1.60
C LYS A 1089 16.78 -39.82 1.01
N ARG A 1090 16.14 -38.78 1.56
CA ARG A 1090 14.86 -38.29 1.06
C ARG A 1090 14.99 -37.77 -0.36
N VAL A 1091 13.86 -37.69 -1.06
CA VAL A 1091 13.77 -37.11 -2.40
C VAL A 1091 14.44 -35.74 -2.49
N THR A 1092 15.04 -35.44 -3.64
CA THR A 1092 15.75 -34.17 -3.91
C THR A 1092 14.84 -33.13 -4.57
N TRP A 1093 13.54 -33.17 -4.28
CA TRP A 1093 12.58 -32.23 -4.86
C TRP A 1093 12.76 -30.83 -4.27
N GLU A 1094 12.56 -29.80 -5.08
CA GLU A 1094 12.54 -28.41 -4.58
C GLU A 1094 11.42 -28.20 -3.53
N ALA A 1095 10.31 -28.93 -3.69
CA ALA A 1095 9.17 -28.93 -2.77
C ALA A 1095 9.40 -29.64 -1.42
N TYR A 1096 10.53 -30.33 -1.22
CA TYR A 1096 10.81 -31.08 0.01
C TYR A 1096 11.71 -30.29 0.97
N HIS A 1097 11.35 -30.28 2.25
CA HIS A 1097 12.01 -29.50 3.27
C HIS A 1097 12.21 -30.27 4.58
N VAL A 1098 13.43 -30.22 5.12
CA VAL A 1098 13.66 -30.48 6.56
C VAL A 1098 13.60 -29.13 7.26
N ILE A 1099 12.55 -28.91 8.03
CA ILE A 1099 12.21 -27.57 8.56
C ILE A 1099 12.66 -27.38 10.00
N ASN A 1100 12.66 -26.14 10.48
CA ASN A 1100 12.95 -25.79 11.87
C ASN A 1100 11.66 -25.59 12.70
N TYR A 1101 11.80 -25.26 13.99
CA TYR A 1101 10.66 -25.03 14.87
C TYR A 1101 9.75 -23.89 14.42
N SER A 1102 10.30 -22.76 13.95
CA SER A 1102 9.50 -21.60 13.54
C SER A 1102 8.59 -21.93 12.35
N ASP A 1103 9.09 -22.70 11.39
CA ASP A 1103 8.31 -23.17 10.25
C ASP A 1103 7.27 -24.20 10.69
N ALA A 1104 7.67 -25.15 11.55
CA ALA A 1104 6.80 -26.19 12.09
C ALA A 1104 5.65 -25.62 12.95
N ALA A 1105 5.88 -24.52 13.66
CA ALA A 1105 4.87 -23.85 14.49
C ALA A 1105 3.66 -23.36 13.66
N ASN A 1106 3.83 -23.05 12.37
CA ASN A 1106 2.73 -22.64 11.49
C ASN A 1106 1.71 -23.76 11.21
N PHE A 1107 2.10 -25.02 11.45
CA PHE A 1107 1.29 -26.20 11.21
C PHE A 1107 0.67 -26.79 12.49
N THR A 1108 0.76 -26.07 13.62
CA THR A 1108 0.20 -26.46 14.93
C THR A 1108 -1.32 -26.26 15.01
N VAL A 1109 -1.98 -26.84 16.02
CA VAL A 1109 -3.43 -26.71 16.21
C VAL A 1109 -3.85 -25.23 16.34
N SER A 1110 -3.13 -24.43 17.13
CA SER A 1110 -3.43 -23.01 17.31
C SER A 1110 -3.26 -22.20 16.03
N ASN A 1111 -2.15 -22.37 15.32
CA ASN A 1111 -1.83 -21.51 14.16
C ASN A 1111 -2.49 -21.97 12.86
N PHE A 1112 -2.59 -23.29 12.65
CA PHE A 1112 -3.09 -23.85 11.40
C PHE A 1112 -4.60 -23.97 11.35
N LEU A 1113 -5.24 -24.32 12.48
CA LEU A 1113 -6.69 -24.53 12.56
C LEU A 1113 -7.43 -23.40 13.29
N ALA A 1114 -6.71 -22.45 13.90
CA ALA A 1114 -7.27 -21.55 14.90
C ALA A 1114 -8.00 -22.35 16.01
N GLY A 1115 -7.43 -23.51 16.39
CA GLY A 1115 -8.10 -24.52 17.22
C GLY A 1115 -8.55 -24.00 18.59
N ASP A 1116 -7.82 -23.03 19.14
CA ASP A 1116 -8.10 -22.43 20.45
C ASP A 1116 -9.49 -21.78 20.52
N PHE A 1117 -10.07 -21.38 19.38
CA PHE A 1117 -11.37 -20.72 19.33
C PHE A 1117 -12.56 -21.68 19.36
N TRP A 1118 -12.37 -22.96 19.00
CA TRP A 1118 -13.51 -23.87 18.75
C TRP A 1118 -13.33 -25.29 19.30
N LEU A 1119 -12.11 -25.76 19.52
CA LEU A 1119 -11.89 -27.06 20.15
C LEU A 1119 -12.29 -27.09 21.64
N PRO A 1120 -12.12 -26.03 22.45
CA PRO A 1120 -12.55 -26.09 23.86
C PRO A 1120 -14.04 -26.42 24.06
N SER A 1121 -14.91 -26.01 23.12
CA SER A 1121 -16.36 -26.31 23.20
C SER A 1121 -16.70 -27.77 22.91
N THR A 1122 -15.82 -28.51 22.22
CA THR A 1122 -16.04 -29.94 21.95
C THR A 1122 -15.72 -30.81 23.17
N GLY A 1123 -14.95 -30.29 24.13
CA GLY A 1123 -14.44 -31.02 25.28
C GLY A 1123 -13.35 -32.05 24.96
N VAL A 1124 -12.93 -32.14 23.69
CA VAL A 1124 -11.82 -32.99 23.26
C VAL A 1124 -10.50 -32.33 23.64
N PRO A 1125 -9.58 -33.05 24.31
CA PRO A 1125 -8.29 -32.47 24.66
C PRO A 1125 -7.47 -32.20 23.39
N TYR A 1126 -6.62 -31.17 23.39
CA TYR A 1126 -5.65 -30.93 22.31
C TYR A 1126 -4.40 -30.25 22.85
N ASN A 1127 -3.28 -30.47 22.19
CA ASN A 1127 -2.07 -29.70 22.40
C ASN A 1127 -2.08 -28.56 21.37
N ALA A 1128 -2.09 -27.32 21.89
CA ALA A 1128 -2.10 -26.10 21.09
C ALA A 1128 -0.88 -25.99 20.16
N GLY A 1129 0.32 -26.28 20.69
CA GLY A 1129 1.60 -26.28 19.99
C GLY A 1129 2.25 -27.68 19.89
N LEU A 1130 3.54 -27.71 19.56
CA LEU A 1130 4.34 -28.94 19.45
C LEU A 1130 4.96 -29.42 20.78
N PHE A 1131 4.91 -28.59 21.83
CA PHE A 1131 5.52 -28.83 23.15
C PHE A 1131 4.56 -28.53 24.29
#